data_AF-A0AB32WQB7-F1
#
_entry.id   AF-A0AB32WQB7-F1
#
_cell.length_a   1.000
_cell.length_b   1.000
_cell.length_c   1.000
_cell.angle_alpha   90.00
_cell.angle_beta   90.00
_cell.angle_gamma   90.00
#
_symmetry.space_group_name_H-M   'P 1'
#
loop_
_entity.id
_entity.type
_entity.pdbx_description
1 polymer ?
#
loop_
_entity_poly.entity_id
_entity_poly.type
_entity_poly.pdbx_seq_one_letter_code
_entity_poly.pdbx_strand_id
1 'polypeptide(L)'
;MSRVAPFFLLLLLTTGIPAEAKEKEDSCVTKRGITRGIGGVVDCSSRVGKEQRIAMEMAIRDFHRSTCSKQLILRFKDSQGTSARAASSALEFIGSEKVQAIIGAIRPQEATLVSEIQKVTRVLPIISLTSPATAPTSLRNPLPFFFQMANDINVNMQCIAAIVNNFRWRKVTAIYEDNNDFSSDSGLITLLSYSLRVVGSEIEHHVAFPPLSSLSDQNGAIEEELRKLRSKSNRVFIVVQSSLRFAVLLFEKAKQMAMMEKGYVWIVTDEIASLLDSVDSSALYNMQGVLGFRTNFIDSSKSFRQFKTKFRKNYGVRYSEEEEYSNPSIFALQAYDAARTIAQAMEKLQANFTSREFFKQILSSNFEGLSGRMRFENSTTLEHRTFQIINVVGKSYRELAVWSPKFGFTENSDKHEGENSRFGNSSVKELGPIYWPGGLQTTPKGWSSGEEDKQLKIGVPARGAFNQFVKVSYDQDKNGSYVTGFSIEVFAAVVKRLPYQLPFVFVPFYGSYDDMVEEVYCKGLDAAIGDIEIMAYRYQYAEFSQPYVESGLTMVVTVKPDKSKELWMFMKTFTRRMWLITLAMHIFIGFVIWLIEHGENPDLKRFGAVLWFSVTIIFFAQREPLRSNLSRFVLAPWLFAILIITASFTASLTSMLTISRLQPSVSDIETLLRTNAPVGCNGNSFILRYLTNVVGFKAENIKKIDSISDYPDAFKNGDIEAAFFVVPHAQVFLAKYCKGYTMAGPTFKLGGFGFVFPKGSPLAFDFSEAILKVTENGEMPQLEQHLLSSYNCSSTTGISEGSSLGPRPFAGLFLLSGGVSAFAFLVTAVRLGRRHNHFIQAKLSRTRRWEPTGEANQRGDDCVGKPGITRRIGVVIDYSSRAGKEQRIAMEMAIQDFHHSTCSGHLVLCFKDTNGSSARAASSALELIGIERVQAVIGAIRKQEAIIVSEIEKTTNDIPIISLTSHVTIPTSMPNQLPFFVQFSNDINLNIRCIAALVELFQWRKITAIFEHNNDFSGDSGFIILLSDSLRVVGSEVEYHLAFPPLSSLSDQNGAIEEELRKLKSKSNRVFIVVQSSLRFAVLLFEKAKQMAMMDKGYVWIVADEIASLLDSVDSSTLYKMQGVLGFRTNFIDSSRSFRQFKTKFRRIYGIRFPDEEEYSNPSIFALQAYDAAWTIAQALENSQANATSKELYREILSTNYEGLSGKIRKLWQT
;
A
#
# COMPACT_ATOMS: atom_id res chain seq x y z
N MET A 1 8.65 -82.78 -13.80
CA MET A 1 7.77 -83.75 -13.11
C MET A 1 6.70 -82.99 -12.33
N SER A 2 5.43 -83.42 -12.35
CA SER A 2 4.35 -83.25 -11.33
C SER A 2 4.12 -81.88 -10.64
N ARG A 3 2.91 -81.33 -10.40
CA ARG A 3 1.46 -81.54 -10.77
C ARG A 3 0.79 -80.18 -10.44
N VAL A 4 -0.12 -79.57 -11.22
CA VAL A 4 -1.53 -79.91 -11.54
C VAL A 4 -2.52 -79.80 -10.37
N ALA A 5 -3.05 -78.58 -10.14
CA ALA A 5 -4.48 -78.17 -9.96
C ALA A 5 -5.36 -78.91 -8.88
N PRO A 6 -6.72 -78.77 -8.77
CA PRO A 6 -7.70 -77.85 -9.42
C PRO A 6 -8.94 -77.39 -8.53
N PHE A 7 -9.97 -76.80 -9.20
CA PHE A 7 -11.43 -76.63 -8.87
C PHE A 7 -11.88 -75.80 -7.62
N PHE A 8 -12.85 -74.86 -7.62
CA PHE A 8 -14.22 -74.62 -8.18
C PHE A 8 -15.39 -75.29 -7.43
N LEU A 9 -16.40 -74.49 -7.02
CA LEU A 9 -17.89 -74.71 -6.95
C LEU A 9 -18.51 -73.48 -6.19
N LEU A 10 -19.58 -72.76 -6.62
CA LEU A 10 -21.03 -73.06 -6.75
C LEU A 10 -21.84 -73.02 -5.42
N LEU A 11 -23.14 -72.62 -5.33
CA LEU A 11 -24.10 -72.03 -6.30
C LEU A 11 -25.38 -71.45 -5.63
N LEU A 12 -25.83 -70.24 -6.03
CA LEU A 12 -27.22 -69.66 -6.09
C LEU A 12 -28.22 -69.70 -4.90
N LEU A 13 -29.34 -68.99 -5.15
CA LEU A 13 -30.62 -68.88 -4.41
C LEU A 13 -30.55 -67.93 -3.20
N THR A 14 -31.13 -66.72 -3.20
CA THR A 14 -32.15 -66.06 -4.08
C THR A 14 -31.79 -64.55 -4.21
N THR A 15 -32.37 -63.67 -5.05
CA THR A 15 -33.73 -63.49 -5.58
C THR A 15 -33.77 -62.77 -6.95
N GLY A 16 -34.94 -62.80 -7.62
CA GLY A 16 -35.51 -61.67 -8.37
C GLY A 16 -34.79 -61.09 -9.61
N ILE A 17 -35.22 -61.49 -10.81
CA ILE A 17 -34.93 -60.76 -12.06
C ILE A 17 -35.95 -59.62 -12.28
N PRO A 18 -35.53 -58.36 -12.46
CA PRO A 18 -36.26 -57.36 -13.23
C PRO A 18 -35.79 -57.37 -14.70
N ALA A 19 -36.71 -57.14 -15.64
CA ALA A 19 -36.46 -57.40 -17.07
C ALA A 19 -35.48 -56.41 -17.74
N GLU A 20 -34.70 -56.93 -18.69
CA GLU A 20 -34.00 -56.11 -19.70
C GLU A 20 -35.02 -55.39 -20.58
N ALA A 21 -35.15 -54.07 -20.39
CA ALA A 21 -35.85 -53.22 -21.33
C ALA A 21 -34.98 -53.06 -22.59
N LYS A 22 -35.26 -53.86 -23.64
CA LYS A 22 -34.68 -53.64 -24.97
C LYS A 22 -34.99 -52.22 -25.44
N GLU A 23 -33.98 -51.36 -25.53
CA GLU A 23 -34.09 -50.13 -26.29
C GLU A 23 -34.42 -50.49 -27.75
N LYS A 24 -35.49 -49.92 -28.30
CA LYS A 24 -35.81 -50.07 -29.71
C LYS A 24 -34.81 -49.28 -30.54
N GLU A 25 -34.12 -49.96 -31.45
CA GLU A 25 -33.31 -49.35 -32.49
C GLU A 25 -34.22 -48.85 -33.62
N ASP A 26 -35.04 -47.84 -33.33
CA ASP A 26 -35.95 -47.24 -34.32
C ASP A 26 -35.15 -46.49 -35.41
N SER A 27 -35.21 -46.98 -36.64
CA SER A 27 -34.38 -46.50 -37.75
C SER A 27 -34.84 -45.14 -38.30
N CYS A 28 -34.10 -44.06 -38.02
CA CYS A 28 -34.31 -42.76 -38.68
C CYS A 28 -34.13 -42.89 -40.21
N VAL A 29 -35.21 -42.79 -40.99
CA VAL A 29 -35.13 -42.72 -42.47
C VAL A 29 -34.59 -41.35 -42.88
N THR A 30 -33.37 -41.30 -43.43
CA THR A 30 -32.66 -40.05 -43.74
C THR A 30 -33.33 -39.26 -44.88
N LYS A 31 -34.03 -38.18 -44.52
CA LYS A 31 -34.39 -37.12 -45.48
C LYS A 31 -33.11 -36.37 -45.90
N ARG A 32 -32.79 -36.36 -47.19
CA ARG A 32 -31.71 -35.51 -47.74
C ARG A 32 -31.98 -34.05 -47.40
N GLY A 33 -31.04 -33.39 -46.74
CA GLY A 33 -31.13 -31.99 -46.34
C GLY A 33 -29.75 -31.34 -46.30
N ILE A 34 -29.72 -30.01 -46.41
CA ILE A 34 -28.48 -29.22 -46.54
C ILE A 34 -27.55 -29.49 -45.35
N THR A 35 -26.35 -29.99 -45.64
CA THR A 35 -25.27 -30.17 -44.67
C THR A 35 -24.79 -28.81 -44.16
N ARG A 36 -24.76 -28.61 -42.85
CA ARG A 36 -24.37 -27.33 -42.22
C ARG A 36 -23.18 -27.55 -41.29
N GLY A 37 -22.14 -26.73 -41.41
CA GLY A 37 -20.91 -26.89 -40.64
C GLY A 37 -20.79 -25.96 -39.43
N ILE A 38 -20.18 -26.49 -38.37
CA ILE A 38 -19.75 -25.76 -37.17
C ILE A 38 -18.23 -25.88 -37.09
N GLY A 39 -17.53 -24.77 -36.86
CA GLY A 39 -16.09 -24.74 -36.61
C GLY A 39 -15.78 -24.97 -35.13
N GLY A 40 -14.81 -25.81 -34.83
CA GLY A 40 -14.30 -26.05 -33.47
C GLY A 40 -12.82 -25.65 -33.41
N VAL A 41 -12.47 -24.68 -32.57
CA VAL A 41 -11.07 -24.31 -32.29
C VAL A 41 -10.75 -24.71 -30.86
N VAL A 42 -9.93 -25.75 -30.70
CA VAL A 42 -9.58 -26.31 -29.38
C VAL A 42 -8.10 -26.62 -29.35
N ASP A 43 -7.47 -26.43 -28.20
CA ASP A 43 -6.11 -26.91 -27.99
C ASP A 43 -6.13 -28.43 -27.73
N CYS A 44 -5.67 -29.23 -28.68
CA CYS A 44 -5.63 -30.69 -28.50
C CYS A 44 -4.46 -31.16 -27.61
N SER A 45 -3.56 -30.27 -27.21
CA SER A 45 -2.41 -30.61 -26.35
C SER A 45 -2.80 -30.63 -24.85
N SER A 46 -3.64 -29.70 -24.38
CA SER A 46 -4.13 -29.70 -22.99
C SER A 46 -5.30 -30.65 -22.74
N ARG A 47 -5.40 -31.09 -21.49
CA ARG A 47 -6.54 -31.88 -20.98
C ARG A 47 -7.89 -31.20 -21.27
N VAL A 48 -7.96 -29.88 -21.08
CA VAL A 48 -9.18 -29.08 -21.28
C VAL A 48 -9.69 -29.19 -22.71
N GLY A 49 -8.86 -28.90 -23.72
CA GLY A 49 -9.33 -28.95 -25.11
C GLY A 49 -9.59 -30.37 -25.62
N LYS A 50 -8.88 -31.39 -25.11
CA LYS A 50 -9.25 -32.81 -25.31
C LYS A 50 -10.67 -33.11 -24.82
N GLU A 51 -11.04 -32.64 -23.63
CA GLU A 51 -12.39 -32.82 -23.07
C GLU A 51 -13.45 -32.05 -23.86
N GLN A 52 -13.19 -30.76 -24.17
CA GLN A 52 -14.08 -29.92 -24.97
C GLN A 52 -14.40 -30.55 -26.33
N ARG A 53 -13.39 -31.15 -26.99
CA ARG A 53 -13.54 -31.86 -28.26
C ARG A 53 -14.51 -33.04 -28.17
N ILE A 54 -14.32 -33.92 -27.19
CA ILE A 54 -15.20 -35.08 -26.95
C ILE A 54 -16.62 -34.63 -26.63
N ALA A 55 -16.76 -33.61 -25.78
CA ALA A 55 -18.05 -33.06 -25.37
C ALA A 55 -18.86 -32.48 -26.53
N MET A 56 -18.24 -31.67 -27.41
CA MET A 56 -18.92 -31.13 -28.59
C MET A 56 -19.29 -32.23 -29.60
N GLU A 57 -18.42 -33.22 -29.84
CA GLU A 57 -18.77 -34.37 -30.69
C GLU A 57 -19.92 -35.20 -30.10
N MET A 58 -20.02 -35.30 -28.77
CA MET A 58 -21.14 -35.95 -28.10
C MET A 58 -22.43 -35.14 -28.21
N ALA A 59 -22.38 -33.83 -28.04
CA ALA A 59 -23.55 -32.94 -28.16
C ALA A 59 -24.20 -33.03 -29.54
N ILE A 60 -23.40 -33.03 -30.62
CA ILE A 60 -23.91 -33.17 -31.99
C ILE A 60 -24.46 -34.60 -32.24
N ARG A 61 -23.81 -35.64 -31.71
CA ARG A 61 -24.29 -37.03 -31.82
C ARG A 61 -25.62 -37.27 -31.08
N ASP A 62 -25.75 -36.77 -29.85
CA ASP A 62 -27.00 -36.88 -29.08
C ASP A 62 -28.09 -35.97 -29.66
N PHE A 63 -27.75 -34.81 -30.23
CA PHE A 63 -28.69 -33.97 -30.98
C PHE A 63 -29.26 -34.72 -32.20
N HIS A 64 -28.42 -35.30 -33.07
CA HIS A 64 -28.87 -36.07 -34.24
C HIS A 64 -29.83 -37.21 -33.87
N ARG A 65 -29.54 -37.92 -32.77
CA ARG A 65 -30.41 -38.97 -32.22
C ARG A 65 -31.77 -38.44 -31.79
N SER A 66 -31.82 -37.23 -31.23
CA SER A 66 -33.07 -36.63 -30.71
C SER A 66 -34.00 -36.04 -31.78
N THR A 67 -33.50 -35.72 -32.98
CA THR A 67 -34.27 -34.96 -34.00
C THR A 67 -34.42 -35.67 -35.35
N CYS A 68 -33.69 -36.76 -35.62
CA CYS A 68 -33.64 -37.46 -36.93
C CYS A 68 -33.46 -36.54 -38.17
N SER A 69 -32.94 -35.32 -38.02
CA SER A 69 -33.06 -34.26 -39.05
C SER A 69 -31.85 -33.33 -39.14
N LYS A 70 -31.54 -32.88 -40.37
CA LYS A 70 -30.44 -31.98 -40.78
C LYS A 70 -29.03 -32.46 -40.38
N GLN A 71 -28.19 -32.74 -41.38
CA GLN A 71 -26.83 -33.25 -41.18
C GLN A 71 -25.85 -32.14 -40.75
N LEU A 72 -25.83 -31.81 -39.46
CA LEU A 72 -24.79 -30.95 -38.86
C LEU A 72 -23.43 -31.67 -38.87
N ILE A 73 -22.36 -30.98 -39.27
CA ILE A 73 -20.98 -31.49 -39.24
C ILE A 73 -20.10 -30.55 -38.42
N LEU A 74 -19.44 -31.08 -37.39
CA LEU A 74 -18.43 -30.37 -36.61
C LEU A 74 -17.05 -30.57 -37.26
N ARG A 75 -16.31 -29.48 -37.46
CA ARG A 75 -14.95 -29.48 -38.05
C ARG A 75 -13.98 -28.87 -37.06
N PHE A 76 -12.95 -29.62 -36.65
CA PHE A 76 -11.96 -29.13 -35.68
C PHE A 76 -10.69 -28.59 -36.33
N LYS A 77 -10.07 -27.63 -35.65
CA LYS A 77 -8.67 -27.24 -35.77
C LYS A 77 -8.03 -27.18 -34.39
N ASP A 78 -6.72 -27.40 -34.38
CA ASP A 78 -5.88 -27.44 -33.19
C ASP A 78 -5.11 -26.12 -33.04
N SER A 79 -5.30 -25.41 -31.92
CA SER A 79 -4.57 -24.18 -31.62
C SER A 79 -3.21 -24.42 -30.94
N GLN A 80 -2.95 -25.64 -30.46
CA GLN A 80 -1.73 -26.00 -29.73
C GLN A 80 -1.36 -25.01 -28.61
N GLY A 81 -2.38 -24.48 -27.91
CA GLY A 81 -2.22 -23.56 -26.79
C GLY A 81 -1.75 -22.15 -27.13
N THR A 82 -1.85 -21.68 -28.39
CA THR A 82 -1.37 -20.34 -28.79
C THR A 82 -2.47 -19.45 -29.39
N SER A 83 -2.62 -18.21 -28.90
CA SER A 83 -3.56 -17.23 -29.48
C SER A 83 -3.39 -17.03 -31.00
N ALA A 84 -2.14 -17.00 -31.49
CA ALA A 84 -1.85 -16.82 -32.91
C ALA A 84 -2.51 -17.88 -33.80
N ARG A 85 -2.42 -19.16 -33.40
CA ARG A 85 -3.02 -20.28 -34.14
C ARG A 85 -4.52 -20.41 -33.88
N ALA A 86 -5.03 -19.97 -32.73
CA ALA A 86 -6.46 -19.88 -32.47
C ALA A 86 -7.15 -18.86 -33.41
N ALA A 87 -6.59 -17.64 -33.52
CA ALA A 87 -7.09 -16.61 -34.43
C ALA A 87 -6.91 -17.00 -35.91
N SER A 88 -5.75 -17.54 -36.30
CA SER A 88 -5.52 -18.07 -37.66
C SER A 88 -6.54 -19.17 -38.02
N SER A 89 -6.78 -20.13 -37.13
CA SER A 89 -7.77 -21.18 -37.32
C SER A 89 -9.19 -20.63 -37.51
N ALA A 90 -9.56 -19.58 -36.77
CA ALA A 90 -10.85 -18.92 -36.89
C ALA A 90 -10.98 -18.13 -38.22
N LEU A 91 -9.94 -17.41 -38.65
CA LEU A 91 -9.91 -16.71 -39.93
C LEU A 91 -10.09 -17.68 -41.11
N GLU A 92 -9.38 -18.81 -41.10
CA GLU A 92 -9.56 -19.85 -42.13
C GLU A 92 -10.96 -20.49 -42.10
N PHE A 93 -11.61 -20.62 -40.93
CA PHE A 93 -13.01 -21.05 -40.86
C PHE A 93 -13.99 -20.01 -41.42
N ILE A 94 -13.67 -18.71 -41.34
CA ILE A 94 -14.47 -17.62 -41.92
C ILE A 94 -14.30 -17.57 -43.45
N GLY A 95 -13.07 -17.74 -43.95
CA GLY A 95 -12.78 -17.84 -45.38
C GLY A 95 -13.35 -19.11 -46.04
N SER A 96 -13.66 -20.14 -45.25
CA SER A 96 -14.33 -21.35 -45.74
C SER A 96 -15.85 -21.24 -45.64
N GLU A 97 -16.55 -21.22 -46.78
CA GLU A 97 -18.02 -21.12 -46.80
C GLU A 97 -18.76 -22.21 -46.01
N LYS A 98 -18.06 -23.32 -45.73
CA LYS A 98 -18.56 -24.56 -45.12
C LYS A 98 -18.96 -24.42 -43.64
N VAL A 99 -18.75 -23.26 -43.00
CA VAL A 99 -19.02 -23.04 -41.56
C VAL A 99 -20.02 -21.88 -41.34
N GLN A 100 -20.91 -22.05 -40.35
CA GLN A 100 -21.97 -21.08 -40.00
C GLN A 100 -21.82 -20.47 -38.59
N ALA A 101 -21.07 -21.10 -37.69
CA ALA A 101 -20.64 -20.54 -36.40
C ALA A 101 -19.36 -21.24 -35.92
N ILE A 102 -18.61 -20.60 -35.05
CA ILE A 102 -17.38 -21.12 -34.44
C ILE A 102 -17.60 -21.29 -32.93
N ILE A 103 -17.13 -22.40 -32.37
CA ILE A 103 -17.04 -22.67 -30.93
C ILE A 103 -15.57 -22.91 -30.62
N GLY A 104 -15.05 -22.39 -29.51
CA GLY A 104 -13.69 -22.73 -29.12
C GLY A 104 -13.13 -22.04 -27.90
N ALA A 105 -11.91 -22.44 -27.55
CA ALA A 105 -11.04 -21.68 -26.67
C ALA A 105 -10.47 -20.46 -27.43
N ILE A 106 -11.36 -19.55 -27.84
CA ILE A 106 -11.03 -18.31 -28.54
C ILE A 106 -11.24 -17.15 -27.57
N ARG A 107 -10.17 -16.47 -27.18
CA ARG A 107 -10.26 -15.33 -26.24
C ARG A 107 -10.93 -14.13 -26.88
N PRO A 108 -11.56 -13.22 -26.11
CA PRO A 108 -12.16 -12.00 -26.68
C PRO A 108 -11.17 -11.14 -27.49
N GLN A 109 -9.89 -11.11 -27.11
CA GLN A 109 -8.81 -10.46 -27.86
C GLN A 109 -8.60 -11.08 -29.25
N GLU A 110 -8.50 -12.41 -29.32
CA GLU A 110 -8.40 -13.15 -30.59
C GLU A 110 -9.65 -12.93 -31.45
N ALA A 111 -10.84 -12.91 -30.83
CA ALA A 111 -12.08 -12.59 -31.51
C ALA A 111 -12.11 -11.13 -32.02
N THR A 112 -11.48 -10.17 -31.32
CA THR A 112 -11.34 -8.79 -31.81
C THR A 112 -10.47 -8.74 -33.07
N LEU A 113 -9.30 -9.40 -33.05
CA LEU A 113 -8.41 -9.51 -34.21
C LEU A 113 -9.16 -10.10 -35.41
N VAL A 114 -9.86 -11.20 -35.19
CA VAL A 114 -10.72 -11.85 -36.19
C VAL A 114 -11.81 -10.90 -36.69
N SER A 115 -12.46 -10.14 -35.81
CA SER A 115 -13.57 -9.22 -36.15
C SER A 115 -13.14 -8.00 -36.97
N GLU A 116 -11.96 -7.44 -36.73
CA GLU A 116 -11.44 -6.29 -37.49
C GLU A 116 -11.06 -6.69 -38.92
N ILE A 117 -10.39 -7.85 -39.07
CA ILE A 117 -10.09 -8.44 -40.39
C ILE A 117 -11.40 -8.82 -41.11
N GLN A 118 -12.38 -9.31 -40.36
CA GLN A 118 -13.70 -9.72 -40.85
C GLN A 118 -14.57 -8.57 -41.39
N LYS A 119 -14.34 -7.30 -41.01
CA LYS A 119 -15.07 -6.14 -41.58
C LYS A 119 -14.96 -6.05 -43.11
N VAL A 120 -13.94 -6.68 -43.68
CA VAL A 120 -13.66 -6.72 -45.13
C VAL A 120 -14.32 -7.93 -45.84
N THR A 121 -14.82 -8.94 -45.11
CA THR A 121 -15.17 -10.26 -45.69
C THR A 121 -16.53 -10.84 -45.28
N ARG A 122 -16.65 -11.54 -44.13
CA ARG A 122 -17.86 -12.32 -43.77
C ARG A 122 -18.04 -12.49 -42.26
N VAL A 123 -19.18 -12.04 -41.73
CA VAL A 123 -19.50 -12.08 -40.29
C VAL A 123 -20.12 -13.42 -39.85
N LEU A 124 -19.49 -14.09 -38.88
CA LEU A 124 -19.95 -15.35 -38.26
C LEU A 124 -20.06 -15.23 -36.73
N PRO A 125 -21.03 -15.90 -36.07
CA PRO A 125 -21.06 -16.03 -34.61
C PRO A 125 -19.90 -16.85 -34.03
N ILE A 126 -19.35 -16.39 -32.91
CA ILE A 126 -18.31 -17.06 -32.13
C ILE A 126 -18.81 -17.30 -30.71
N ILE A 127 -18.71 -18.53 -30.20
CA ILE A 127 -18.92 -18.87 -28.79
C ILE A 127 -17.58 -19.26 -28.14
N SER A 128 -17.13 -18.43 -27.19
CA SER A 128 -15.93 -18.67 -26.39
C SER A 128 -16.20 -19.62 -25.21
N LEU A 129 -15.30 -20.57 -25.04
CA LEU A 129 -15.20 -21.49 -23.91
C LEU A 129 -14.15 -21.02 -22.87
N THR A 130 -13.56 -19.84 -23.07
CA THR A 130 -12.51 -19.22 -22.24
C THR A 130 -12.98 -17.92 -21.60
N SER A 131 -12.49 -17.60 -20.39
CA SER A 131 -12.79 -16.34 -19.70
C SER A 131 -11.86 -15.21 -20.16
N PRO A 132 -12.33 -13.96 -20.34
CA PRO A 132 -11.46 -12.80 -20.41
C PRO A 132 -10.70 -12.58 -19.10
N ALA A 133 -9.44 -12.16 -19.19
CA ALA A 133 -8.65 -11.66 -18.06
C ALA A 133 -8.86 -10.15 -17.78
N THR A 134 -9.96 -9.57 -18.25
CA THR A 134 -10.23 -8.12 -18.26
C THR A 134 -11.51 -7.74 -17.53
N ALA A 135 -11.51 -6.56 -16.90
CA ALA A 135 -12.67 -6.02 -16.17
C ALA A 135 -13.86 -5.73 -17.10
N PRO A 136 -15.12 -5.85 -16.64
CA PRO A 136 -16.31 -5.67 -17.50
C PRO A 136 -16.59 -4.20 -17.86
N THR A 137 -15.83 -3.26 -17.31
CA THR A 137 -16.03 -1.80 -17.43
C THR A 137 -15.56 -1.22 -18.76
N SER A 138 -14.60 -1.86 -19.45
CA SER A 138 -13.86 -1.22 -20.55
C SER A 138 -14.44 -1.47 -21.95
N LEU A 139 -15.16 -2.58 -22.17
CA LEU A 139 -15.76 -2.93 -23.46
C LEU A 139 -17.18 -2.38 -23.61
N ARG A 140 -17.29 -1.04 -23.69
CA ARG A 140 -18.58 -0.37 -23.96
C ARG A 140 -19.17 -0.64 -25.35
N ASN A 141 -18.33 -1.09 -26.29
CA ASN A 141 -18.76 -1.72 -27.53
C ASN A 141 -18.54 -3.25 -27.38
N PRO A 142 -19.56 -4.05 -27.00
CA PRO A 142 -19.43 -5.50 -27.00
C PRO A 142 -19.19 -6.00 -28.42
N LEU A 143 -18.32 -7.01 -28.59
CA LEU A 143 -18.02 -7.57 -29.92
C LEU A 143 -19.32 -8.03 -30.59
N PRO A 144 -19.67 -7.48 -31.77
CA PRO A 144 -20.83 -7.96 -32.49
C PRO A 144 -20.58 -9.43 -32.87
N PHE A 145 -21.57 -10.30 -32.63
CA PHE A 145 -21.52 -11.74 -32.92
C PHE A 145 -20.68 -12.63 -31.97
N PHE A 146 -20.15 -12.10 -30.87
CA PHE A 146 -19.47 -12.90 -29.84
C PHE A 146 -20.42 -13.35 -28.71
N PHE A 147 -20.10 -14.48 -28.05
CA PHE A 147 -20.72 -15.00 -26.83
C PHE A 147 -19.66 -15.63 -25.89
N GLN A 148 -19.92 -15.62 -24.58
CA GLN A 148 -19.07 -16.24 -23.57
C GLN A 148 -19.82 -17.32 -22.76
N MET A 149 -19.20 -18.49 -22.58
CA MET A 149 -19.69 -19.60 -21.73
C MET A 149 -18.89 -19.82 -20.44
N ALA A 150 -17.68 -19.26 -20.37
CA ALA A 150 -16.85 -19.27 -19.18
C ALA A 150 -17.36 -18.28 -18.12
N ASN A 151 -17.12 -18.59 -16.84
CA ASN A 151 -17.44 -17.69 -15.73
C ASN A 151 -16.69 -16.36 -15.85
N ASP A 152 -17.20 -15.33 -15.19
CA ASP A 152 -16.50 -14.05 -15.06
C ASP A 152 -15.29 -14.18 -14.12
N ILE A 153 -14.09 -13.87 -14.61
CA ILE A 153 -12.84 -13.89 -13.83
C ILE A 153 -12.91 -12.98 -12.59
N ASN A 154 -13.69 -11.91 -12.62
CA ASN A 154 -13.86 -10.99 -11.50
C ASN A 154 -14.48 -11.71 -10.28
N VAL A 155 -15.37 -12.67 -10.55
CA VAL A 155 -16.01 -13.50 -9.53
C VAL A 155 -15.01 -14.51 -8.94
N ASN A 156 -14.09 -15.05 -9.75
CA ASN A 156 -12.96 -15.86 -9.26
C ASN A 156 -12.06 -15.04 -8.30
N MET A 157 -11.70 -13.81 -8.67
CA MET A 157 -10.81 -12.96 -7.85
C MET A 157 -11.46 -12.51 -6.54
N GLN A 158 -12.77 -12.26 -6.54
CA GLN A 158 -13.55 -12.02 -5.32
C GLN A 158 -13.58 -13.23 -4.38
N CYS A 159 -13.67 -14.45 -4.93
CA CYS A 159 -13.60 -15.69 -4.14
C CYS A 159 -12.21 -15.85 -3.47
N ILE A 160 -11.12 -15.62 -4.22
CA ILE A 160 -9.75 -15.62 -3.68
C ILE A 160 -9.60 -14.60 -2.54
N ALA A 161 -10.06 -13.36 -2.75
CA ALA A 161 -10.01 -12.32 -1.74
C ALA A 161 -10.83 -12.68 -0.48
N ALA A 162 -12.00 -13.30 -0.64
CA ALA A 162 -12.79 -13.79 0.49
C ALA A 162 -12.06 -14.89 1.30
N ILE A 163 -11.36 -15.81 0.62
CA ILE A 163 -10.54 -16.84 1.26
C ILE A 163 -9.38 -16.20 2.04
N VAL A 164 -8.64 -15.27 1.43
CA VAL A 164 -7.50 -14.59 2.06
C VAL A 164 -7.94 -13.75 3.27
N ASN A 165 -9.08 -13.06 3.16
CA ASN A 165 -9.68 -12.29 4.25
C ASN A 165 -10.06 -13.17 5.46
N ASN A 166 -10.66 -14.34 5.21
CA ASN A 166 -11.07 -15.27 6.27
C ASN A 166 -9.90 -15.67 7.18
N PHE A 167 -8.67 -15.75 6.65
CA PHE A 167 -7.46 -16.08 7.41
C PHE A 167 -6.55 -14.88 7.71
N ARG A 168 -6.96 -13.66 7.31
CA ARG A 168 -6.28 -12.38 7.56
C ARG A 168 -4.83 -12.30 7.06
N TRP A 169 -4.45 -13.04 6.01
CA TRP A 169 -3.10 -12.99 5.45
C TRP A 169 -2.87 -11.70 4.63
N ARG A 170 -2.27 -10.68 5.25
CA ARG A 170 -2.06 -9.36 4.61
C ARG A 170 -1.14 -9.38 3.37
N LYS A 171 -0.31 -10.39 3.19
CA LYS A 171 0.66 -10.49 2.09
C LYS A 171 0.58 -11.84 1.42
N VAL A 172 0.56 -11.86 0.09
CA VAL A 172 0.49 -13.08 -0.72
C VAL A 172 1.48 -13.01 -1.89
N THR A 173 1.87 -14.17 -2.40
CA THR A 173 2.66 -14.33 -3.63
C THR A 173 1.79 -14.94 -4.72
N ALA A 174 1.67 -14.28 -5.87
CA ALA A 174 0.97 -14.83 -7.03
C ALA A 174 1.93 -15.63 -7.94
N ILE A 175 1.47 -16.77 -8.47
CA ILE A 175 2.20 -17.60 -9.43
C ILE A 175 1.29 -17.85 -10.62
N TYR A 176 1.78 -17.65 -11.84
CA TYR A 176 1.00 -17.86 -13.06
C TYR A 176 1.86 -18.29 -14.26
N GLU A 177 1.19 -18.90 -15.24
CA GLU A 177 1.76 -19.20 -16.55
C GLU A 177 1.52 -17.98 -17.47
N ASP A 178 2.58 -17.25 -17.82
CA ASP A 178 2.63 -16.29 -18.94
C ASP A 178 2.36 -17.13 -20.20
N ASN A 179 1.16 -16.97 -20.75
CA ASN A 179 0.78 -17.60 -22.00
C ASN A 179 1.10 -16.60 -23.12
N ASN A 180 1.71 -17.08 -24.21
CA ASN A 180 2.15 -16.27 -25.37
C ASN A 180 0.95 -15.74 -26.19
N ASP A 181 0.10 -14.97 -25.55
CA ASP A 181 -1.23 -14.59 -25.98
C ASP A 181 -1.32 -13.09 -26.29
N PHE A 182 -2.42 -12.70 -26.95
CA PHE A 182 -2.68 -11.32 -27.35
C PHE A 182 -3.15 -10.39 -26.20
N SER A 183 -2.62 -10.59 -24.99
CA SER A 183 -2.96 -9.83 -23.79
C SER A 183 -1.83 -9.90 -22.76
N SER A 184 -1.45 -8.78 -22.14
CA SER A 184 -0.48 -8.81 -21.04
C SER A 184 -1.12 -9.24 -19.72
N ASP A 185 -0.48 -10.16 -19.00
CA ASP A 185 -0.96 -10.76 -17.74
C ASP A 185 -1.19 -9.74 -16.60
N SER A 186 -0.68 -8.53 -16.76
CA SER A 186 -0.98 -7.37 -15.92
C SER A 186 -2.49 -7.17 -15.70
N GLY A 187 -3.36 -7.55 -16.64
CA GLY A 187 -4.82 -7.52 -16.44
C GLY A 187 -5.26 -8.35 -15.24
N LEU A 188 -4.85 -9.62 -15.17
CA LEU A 188 -5.25 -10.55 -14.12
C LEU A 188 -4.63 -10.19 -12.77
N ILE A 189 -3.36 -9.82 -12.74
CA ILE A 189 -2.67 -9.40 -11.51
C ILE A 189 -3.25 -8.07 -10.98
N THR A 190 -3.71 -7.15 -11.85
CA THR A 190 -4.46 -5.95 -11.42
C THR A 190 -5.78 -6.35 -10.75
N LEU A 191 -6.54 -7.26 -11.35
CA LEU A 191 -7.83 -7.72 -10.81
C LEU A 191 -7.70 -8.42 -9.45
N LEU A 192 -6.68 -9.27 -9.31
CA LEU A 192 -6.34 -9.91 -8.03
C LEU A 192 -5.89 -8.87 -7.00
N SER A 193 -4.99 -7.94 -7.38
CA SER A 193 -4.52 -6.88 -6.48
C SER A 193 -5.66 -5.98 -6.01
N TYR A 194 -6.57 -5.57 -6.89
CA TYR A 194 -7.75 -4.77 -6.51
C TYR A 194 -8.65 -5.53 -5.54
N SER A 195 -8.95 -6.79 -5.83
CA SER A 195 -9.77 -7.65 -4.98
C SER A 195 -9.15 -7.87 -3.59
N LEU A 196 -7.83 -8.00 -3.51
CA LEU A 196 -7.08 -8.12 -2.25
C LEU A 196 -7.01 -6.80 -1.48
N ARG A 197 -6.83 -5.64 -2.14
CA ARG A 197 -6.81 -4.31 -1.49
C ARG A 197 -8.12 -4.04 -0.74
N VAL A 198 -9.27 -4.45 -1.29
CA VAL A 198 -10.59 -4.34 -0.63
C VAL A 198 -10.66 -5.09 0.71
N VAL A 199 -9.84 -6.13 0.90
CA VAL A 199 -9.75 -6.92 2.15
C VAL A 199 -8.43 -6.67 2.91
N GLY A 200 -7.84 -5.47 2.75
CA GLY A 200 -6.64 -5.06 3.50
C GLY A 200 -5.40 -5.93 3.26
N SER A 201 -5.33 -6.58 2.10
CA SER A 201 -4.27 -7.53 1.72
C SER A 201 -3.61 -7.09 0.42
N GLU A 202 -2.35 -7.46 0.18
CA GLU A 202 -1.62 -7.09 -1.03
C GLU A 202 -0.76 -8.23 -1.60
N ILE A 203 -0.51 -8.15 -2.91
CA ILE A 203 0.46 -8.99 -3.61
C ILE A 203 1.84 -8.41 -3.30
N GLU A 204 2.64 -9.11 -2.52
CA GLU A 204 4.01 -8.70 -2.21
C GLU A 204 4.97 -9.05 -3.35
N HIS A 205 4.71 -10.17 -4.02
CA HIS A 205 5.49 -10.68 -5.14
C HIS A 205 4.57 -11.39 -6.14
N HIS A 206 4.94 -11.38 -7.40
CA HIS A 206 4.37 -12.28 -8.41
C HIS A 206 5.50 -12.94 -9.21
N VAL A 207 5.26 -14.14 -9.73
CA VAL A 207 6.17 -14.87 -10.61
C VAL A 207 5.40 -15.36 -11.83
N ALA A 208 5.93 -15.02 -12.99
CA ALA A 208 5.43 -15.44 -14.30
C ALA A 208 6.35 -16.54 -14.84
N PHE A 209 5.77 -17.67 -15.24
CA PHE A 209 6.47 -18.75 -15.93
C PHE A 209 6.05 -18.77 -17.41
N PRO A 210 6.97 -18.72 -18.38
CA PRO A 210 6.61 -18.88 -19.79
C PRO A 210 6.08 -20.31 -20.04
N PRO A 211 5.35 -20.57 -21.15
CA PRO A 211 4.67 -21.83 -21.36
C PRO A 211 5.65 -23.00 -21.36
N LEU A 212 5.31 -24.12 -20.72
CA LEU A 212 6.22 -25.27 -20.60
C LEU A 212 6.82 -25.74 -21.95
N SER A 213 6.10 -25.56 -23.06
CA SER A 213 6.56 -25.90 -24.42
C SER A 213 7.69 -25.02 -24.97
N SER A 214 7.98 -23.88 -24.34
CA SER A 214 9.07 -22.95 -24.73
C SER A 214 10.37 -23.17 -23.95
N LEU A 215 10.31 -23.82 -22.78
CA LEU A 215 11.44 -24.03 -21.90
C LEU A 215 12.31 -25.21 -22.35
N SER A 216 13.61 -24.97 -22.57
CA SER A 216 14.60 -26.00 -22.88
C SER A 216 14.93 -26.91 -21.69
N ASP A 217 14.84 -26.38 -20.47
CA ASP A 217 14.82 -27.15 -19.22
C ASP A 217 13.60 -26.72 -18.38
N GLN A 218 12.55 -27.54 -18.43
CA GLN A 218 11.31 -27.35 -17.67
C GLN A 218 11.51 -27.51 -16.15
N ASN A 219 12.50 -28.31 -15.72
CA ASN A 219 12.74 -28.59 -14.30
C ASN A 219 13.59 -27.50 -13.66
N GLY A 220 14.76 -27.21 -14.24
CA GLY A 220 15.69 -26.21 -13.71
C GLY A 220 15.08 -24.82 -13.62
N ALA A 221 14.24 -24.43 -14.58
CA ALA A 221 13.55 -23.13 -14.56
C ALA A 221 12.55 -23.01 -13.39
N ILE A 222 11.78 -24.07 -13.09
CA ILE A 222 10.84 -24.09 -11.96
C ILE A 222 11.59 -24.16 -10.64
N GLU A 223 12.62 -24.99 -10.53
CA GLU A 223 13.46 -25.11 -9.33
C GLU A 223 14.21 -23.81 -9.01
N GLU A 224 14.64 -23.05 -10.01
CA GLU A 224 15.30 -21.74 -9.83
C GLU A 224 14.36 -20.72 -9.17
N GLU A 225 13.18 -20.51 -9.74
CA GLU A 225 12.20 -19.55 -9.19
C GLU A 225 11.63 -20.02 -7.85
N LEU A 226 11.34 -21.32 -7.69
CA LEU A 226 10.96 -21.85 -6.38
C LEU A 226 12.05 -21.64 -5.32
N ARG A 227 13.35 -21.68 -5.68
CA ARG A 227 14.44 -21.36 -4.74
C ARG A 227 14.36 -19.90 -4.28
N LYS A 228 14.14 -18.97 -5.22
CA LYS A 228 13.97 -17.53 -4.96
C LYS A 228 12.71 -17.21 -4.15
N LEU A 229 11.67 -18.05 -4.25
CA LEU A 229 10.47 -17.97 -3.41
C LEU A 229 10.68 -18.59 -2.02
N ARG A 230 11.42 -19.69 -1.94
CA ARG A 230 11.75 -20.35 -0.67
C ARG A 230 12.61 -19.47 0.24
N SER A 231 13.54 -18.70 -0.32
CA SER A 231 14.39 -17.74 0.42
C SER A 231 13.66 -16.48 0.90
N LYS A 232 12.38 -16.29 0.59
CA LYS A 232 11.57 -15.16 1.07
C LYS A 232 10.75 -15.57 2.29
N SER A 233 10.39 -14.60 3.14
CA SER A 233 9.63 -14.83 4.38
C SER A 233 8.16 -15.22 4.16
N ASN A 234 7.56 -14.82 3.03
CA ASN A 234 6.18 -15.11 2.66
C ASN A 234 5.96 -16.60 2.33
N ARG A 235 4.79 -17.13 2.72
CA ARG A 235 4.40 -18.54 2.59
C ARG A 235 2.99 -18.75 2.04
N VAL A 236 2.27 -17.69 1.64
CA VAL A 236 0.96 -17.79 0.97
C VAL A 236 1.13 -17.67 -0.53
N PHE A 237 0.96 -18.78 -1.24
CA PHE A 237 1.08 -18.86 -2.69
C PHE A 237 -0.29 -19.04 -3.33
N ILE A 238 -0.61 -18.21 -4.33
CA ILE A 238 -1.85 -18.26 -5.09
C ILE A 238 -1.50 -18.57 -6.54
N VAL A 239 -1.90 -19.76 -7.01
CA VAL A 239 -1.70 -20.20 -8.39
C VAL A 239 -2.93 -19.82 -9.20
N VAL A 240 -2.74 -18.96 -10.20
CA VAL A 240 -3.76 -18.39 -11.08
C VAL A 240 -3.31 -18.51 -12.54
N GLN A 241 -4.22 -18.63 -13.51
CA GLN A 241 -3.88 -18.74 -14.94
C GLN A 241 -2.79 -19.82 -15.18
N SER A 242 -3.14 -21.07 -14.88
CA SER A 242 -2.21 -22.20 -14.91
C SER A 242 -2.76 -23.32 -15.77
N SER A 243 -1.94 -23.89 -16.66
CA SER A 243 -2.25 -25.21 -17.23
C SER A 243 -2.18 -26.29 -16.16
N LEU A 244 -2.93 -27.39 -16.35
CA LEU A 244 -2.88 -28.54 -15.44
C LEU A 244 -1.48 -29.18 -15.39
N ARG A 245 -0.77 -29.17 -16.52
CA ARG A 245 0.59 -29.72 -16.65
C ARG A 245 1.60 -28.88 -15.86
N PHE A 246 1.49 -27.54 -15.93
CA PHE A 246 2.31 -26.65 -15.11
C PHE A 246 2.01 -26.82 -13.63
N ALA A 247 0.73 -26.86 -13.22
CA ALA A 247 0.36 -27.05 -11.82
C ALA A 247 0.92 -28.37 -11.24
N VAL A 248 0.76 -29.50 -11.93
CA VAL A 248 1.27 -30.80 -11.47
C VAL A 248 2.79 -30.77 -11.27
N LEU A 249 3.53 -30.22 -12.23
CA LEU A 249 5.00 -30.11 -12.14
C LEU A 249 5.44 -29.13 -11.04
N LEU A 250 4.75 -27.98 -10.91
CA LEU A 250 4.97 -27.00 -9.86
C LEU A 250 4.81 -27.61 -8.47
N PHE A 251 3.76 -28.39 -8.23
CA PHE A 251 3.52 -29.05 -6.93
C PHE A 251 4.48 -30.22 -6.66
N GLU A 252 4.90 -30.96 -7.71
CA GLU A 252 5.97 -31.95 -7.58
C GLU A 252 7.29 -31.30 -7.13
N LYS A 253 7.70 -30.20 -7.79
CA LYS A 253 8.92 -29.45 -7.46
C LYS A 253 8.82 -28.74 -6.12
N ALA A 254 7.68 -28.12 -5.79
CA ALA A 254 7.43 -27.54 -4.48
C ALA A 254 7.61 -28.59 -3.37
N LYS A 255 7.13 -29.83 -3.56
CA LYS A 255 7.30 -30.92 -2.59
C LYS A 255 8.75 -31.40 -2.51
N GLN A 256 9.43 -31.59 -3.64
CA GLN A 256 10.87 -31.92 -3.68
C GLN A 256 11.74 -30.87 -2.98
N MET A 257 11.30 -29.59 -2.99
CA MET A 257 12.00 -28.46 -2.36
C MET A 257 11.54 -28.13 -0.92
N ALA A 258 10.72 -28.99 -0.31
CA ALA A 258 10.12 -28.83 1.03
C ALA A 258 9.18 -27.61 1.21
N MET A 259 8.59 -27.12 0.12
CA MET A 259 7.58 -26.05 0.10
C MET A 259 6.13 -26.56 0.22
N MET A 260 5.94 -27.87 0.46
CA MET A 260 4.65 -28.49 0.82
C MET A 260 4.60 -28.90 2.31
N GLU A 261 5.45 -28.28 3.12
CA GLU A 261 5.61 -28.55 4.56
C GLU A 261 4.88 -27.55 5.45
N LYS A 262 4.94 -27.79 6.77
CA LYS A 262 4.26 -27.00 7.80
C LYS A 262 4.61 -25.51 7.68
N GLY A 263 3.57 -24.67 7.57
CA GLY A 263 3.71 -23.21 7.46
C GLY A 263 3.43 -22.67 6.05
N TYR A 264 3.51 -23.51 5.03
CA TYR A 264 3.12 -23.16 3.65
C TYR A 264 1.60 -23.16 3.48
N VAL A 265 1.12 -22.29 2.60
CA VAL A 265 -0.29 -22.19 2.15
C VAL A 265 -0.28 -22.10 0.63
N TRP A 266 -1.10 -22.92 -0.01
CA TRP A 266 -1.26 -22.95 -1.47
C TRP A 266 -2.73 -22.87 -1.82
N ILE A 267 -3.09 -21.93 -2.69
CA ILE A 267 -4.46 -21.68 -3.18
C ILE A 267 -4.46 -21.87 -4.70
N VAL A 268 -5.41 -22.64 -5.24
CA VAL A 268 -5.59 -22.84 -6.69
C VAL A 268 -6.95 -22.35 -7.19
N THR A 269 -6.99 -21.86 -8.43
CA THR A 269 -8.21 -21.43 -9.13
C THR A 269 -9.09 -22.58 -9.62
N ASP A 270 -10.32 -22.25 -10.02
CA ASP A 270 -11.27 -23.14 -10.73
C ASP A 270 -10.64 -23.90 -11.91
N GLU A 271 -9.67 -23.29 -12.60
CA GLU A 271 -8.91 -23.87 -13.72
C GLU A 271 -8.23 -25.19 -13.34
N ILE A 272 -7.69 -25.28 -12.13
CA ILE A 272 -7.05 -26.49 -11.59
C ILE A 272 -8.02 -27.28 -10.71
N ALA A 273 -8.81 -26.60 -9.88
CA ALA A 273 -9.74 -27.21 -8.94
C ALA A 273 -10.85 -28.02 -9.62
N SER A 274 -11.35 -27.59 -10.79
CA SER A 274 -12.31 -28.35 -11.60
C SER A 274 -11.69 -29.51 -12.39
N LEU A 275 -10.35 -29.64 -12.41
CA LEU A 275 -9.63 -30.72 -13.09
C LEU A 275 -9.11 -31.82 -12.15
N LEU A 276 -9.19 -31.66 -10.82
CA LEU A 276 -8.64 -32.64 -9.85
C LEU A 276 -9.24 -34.05 -10.00
N ASP A 277 -10.49 -34.18 -10.44
CA ASP A 277 -11.13 -35.48 -10.77
C ASP A 277 -10.50 -36.19 -12.00
N SER A 278 -9.52 -35.57 -12.66
CA SER A 278 -8.74 -36.08 -13.81
C SER A 278 -7.22 -36.12 -13.56
N VAL A 279 -6.77 -35.93 -12.33
CA VAL A 279 -5.35 -35.95 -11.93
C VAL A 279 -4.99 -37.31 -11.30
N ASP A 280 -3.78 -37.80 -11.54
CA ASP A 280 -3.25 -39.00 -10.89
C ASP A 280 -3.22 -38.84 -9.35
N SER A 281 -3.59 -39.92 -8.65
CA SER A 281 -3.37 -40.09 -7.21
C SER A 281 -1.96 -39.73 -6.73
N SER A 282 -0.91 -39.94 -7.54
CA SER A 282 0.46 -39.54 -7.17
C SER A 282 0.65 -38.02 -7.17
N ALA A 283 0.09 -37.33 -8.16
CA ALA A 283 0.12 -35.88 -8.27
C ALA A 283 -0.81 -35.21 -7.24
N LEU A 284 -2.00 -35.77 -6.98
CA LEU A 284 -2.87 -35.32 -5.87
C LEU A 284 -2.17 -35.45 -4.51
N TYR A 285 -1.39 -36.52 -4.30
CA TYR A 285 -0.55 -36.67 -3.11
C TYR A 285 0.60 -35.66 -3.03
N ASN A 286 1.02 -35.05 -4.15
CA ASN A 286 1.96 -33.92 -4.15
C ASN A 286 1.27 -32.59 -3.82
N MET A 287 -0.04 -32.49 -4.07
CA MET A 287 -0.90 -31.34 -3.74
C MET A 287 -1.52 -31.41 -2.33
N GLN A 288 -1.03 -32.25 -1.41
CA GLN A 288 -1.64 -32.41 -0.09
C GLN A 288 -1.65 -31.10 0.71
N GLY A 289 -2.85 -30.70 1.18
CA GLY A 289 -3.09 -29.45 1.90
C GLY A 289 -3.36 -28.23 1.01
N VAL A 290 -3.37 -28.38 -0.32
CA VAL A 290 -3.78 -27.32 -1.25
C VAL A 290 -5.26 -26.99 -1.05
N LEU A 291 -5.57 -25.70 -0.91
CA LEU A 291 -6.91 -25.15 -0.88
C LEU A 291 -7.32 -24.72 -2.30
N GLY A 292 -8.59 -24.83 -2.66
CA GLY A 292 -9.07 -24.35 -3.96
C GLY A 292 -10.56 -24.09 -3.98
N PHE A 293 -11.08 -23.63 -5.11
CA PHE A 293 -12.50 -23.42 -5.34
C PHE A 293 -12.85 -23.85 -6.76
N ARG A 294 -13.93 -24.63 -6.92
CA ARG A 294 -14.40 -25.12 -8.24
C ARG A 294 -15.81 -24.69 -8.54
N THR A 295 -16.16 -24.54 -9.82
CA THR A 295 -17.54 -24.28 -10.26
C THR A 295 -18.49 -25.37 -9.76
N ASN A 296 -19.54 -24.96 -9.04
CA ASN A 296 -20.57 -25.87 -8.54
C ASN A 296 -21.57 -26.24 -9.66
N PHE A 297 -21.96 -27.51 -9.75
CA PHE A 297 -22.95 -28.03 -10.71
C PHE A 297 -23.65 -29.29 -10.16
N ILE A 298 -24.83 -29.62 -10.69
CA ILE A 298 -25.71 -30.68 -10.15
C ILE A 298 -25.30 -32.07 -10.68
N ASP A 299 -24.26 -32.63 -10.07
CA ASP A 299 -23.70 -33.96 -10.39
C ASP A 299 -24.71 -35.12 -10.15
N SER A 300 -25.59 -34.97 -9.16
CA SER A 300 -26.63 -35.95 -8.82
C SER A 300 -27.70 -36.11 -9.90
N SER A 301 -27.79 -35.18 -10.86
CA SER A 301 -28.81 -35.20 -11.91
C SER A 301 -28.71 -36.45 -12.82
N LYS A 302 -29.86 -36.95 -13.29
CA LYS A 302 -29.91 -38.11 -14.20
C LYS A 302 -29.17 -37.82 -15.51
N SER A 303 -29.31 -36.60 -16.02
CA SER A 303 -28.66 -36.12 -17.24
C SER A 303 -27.13 -36.12 -17.12
N PHE A 304 -26.57 -35.59 -16.01
CA PHE A 304 -25.13 -35.62 -15.78
C PHE A 304 -24.61 -37.05 -15.63
N ARG A 305 -25.28 -37.92 -14.86
CA ARG A 305 -24.85 -39.32 -14.70
C ARG A 305 -24.85 -40.10 -16.02
N GLN A 306 -25.83 -39.87 -16.89
CA GLN A 306 -25.85 -40.43 -18.25
C GLN A 306 -24.71 -39.85 -19.13
N PHE A 307 -24.52 -38.52 -19.10
CA PHE A 307 -23.42 -37.87 -19.83
C PHE A 307 -22.05 -38.39 -19.37
N LYS A 308 -21.76 -38.38 -18.06
CA LYS A 308 -20.51 -38.87 -17.46
C LYS A 308 -20.21 -40.30 -17.90
N THR A 309 -21.21 -41.19 -17.88
CA THR A 309 -21.05 -42.59 -18.35
C THR A 309 -20.68 -42.67 -19.84
N LYS A 310 -21.38 -41.93 -20.72
CA LYS A 310 -21.02 -41.86 -22.16
C LYS A 310 -19.64 -41.24 -22.38
N PHE A 311 -19.33 -40.19 -21.62
CA PHE A 311 -18.09 -39.41 -21.74
C PHE A 311 -16.88 -40.23 -21.38
N ARG A 312 -16.89 -40.91 -20.22
CA ARG A 312 -15.80 -41.80 -19.79
C ARG A 312 -15.43 -42.80 -20.90
N LYS A 313 -16.44 -43.49 -21.46
CA LYS A 313 -16.26 -44.45 -22.56
C LYS A 313 -15.71 -43.79 -23.84
N ASN A 314 -16.27 -42.66 -24.28
CA ASN A 314 -15.81 -41.98 -25.49
C ASN A 314 -14.41 -41.37 -25.34
N TYR A 315 -14.01 -41.00 -24.13
CA TYR A 315 -12.70 -40.43 -23.82
C TYR A 315 -11.62 -41.52 -23.79
N GLY A 316 -11.80 -42.59 -22.99
CA GLY A 316 -10.84 -43.70 -22.88
C GLY A 316 -10.58 -44.39 -24.23
N VAL A 317 -11.61 -44.58 -25.06
CA VAL A 317 -11.46 -45.15 -26.42
C VAL A 317 -10.61 -44.29 -27.37
N ARG A 318 -10.46 -42.97 -27.10
CA ARG A 318 -9.65 -42.06 -27.94
C ARG A 318 -8.30 -41.69 -27.32
N TYR A 319 -8.22 -41.72 -26.00
CA TYR A 319 -7.04 -41.38 -25.20
C TYR A 319 -6.85 -42.50 -24.15
N SER A 320 -6.45 -43.69 -24.62
CA SER A 320 -6.34 -44.89 -23.79
C SER A 320 -5.30 -44.77 -22.67
N GLU A 321 -4.30 -43.89 -22.85
CA GLU A 321 -3.31 -43.52 -21.83
C GLU A 321 -3.93 -42.74 -20.64
N GLU A 322 -5.15 -42.20 -20.81
CA GLU A 322 -5.87 -41.39 -19.82
C GLU A 322 -7.19 -42.05 -19.36
N GLU A 323 -7.42 -43.35 -19.63
CA GLU A 323 -8.71 -44.01 -19.37
C GLU A 323 -9.09 -44.08 -17.88
N GLU A 324 -8.13 -44.26 -16.98
CA GLU A 324 -8.36 -44.23 -15.53
C GLU A 324 -8.96 -42.87 -15.08
N TYR A 325 -8.44 -41.78 -15.68
CA TYR A 325 -8.74 -40.39 -15.35
C TYR A 325 -9.82 -39.77 -16.24
N SER A 326 -10.64 -40.58 -16.91
CA SER A 326 -11.59 -40.15 -17.96
C SER A 326 -12.81 -39.32 -17.48
N ASN A 327 -12.81 -38.76 -16.26
CA ASN A 327 -13.93 -37.97 -15.75
C ASN A 327 -14.08 -36.63 -16.50
N PRO A 328 -15.31 -36.14 -16.76
CA PRO A 328 -15.53 -34.81 -17.31
C PRO A 328 -15.44 -33.71 -16.25
N SER A 329 -14.74 -32.63 -16.57
CA SER A 329 -14.73 -31.35 -15.83
C SER A 329 -15.86 -30.40 -16.26
N ILE A 330 -16.00 -29.25 -15.60
CA ILE A 330 -16.93 -28.18 -16.00
C ILE A 330 -16.73 -27.74 -17.46
N PHE A 331 -15.49 -27.77 -17.97
CA PHE A 331 -15.14 -27.39 -19.34
C PHE A 331 -15.77 -28.33 -20.38
N ALA A 332 -15.89 -29.62 -20.06
CA ALA A 332 -16.63 -30.58 -20.87
C ALA A 332 -18.13 -30.22 -20.91
N LEU A 333 -18.72 -29.84 -19.77
CA LEU A 333 -20.14 -29.51 -19.67
C LEU A 333 -20.47 -28.23 -20.47
N GLN A 334 -19.66 -27.18 -20.31
CA GLN A 334 -19.78 -25.93 -21.07
C GLN A 334 -19.64 -26.14 -22.59
N ALA A 335 -18.70 -26.99 -23.02
CA ALA A 335 -18.52 -27.31 -24.44
C ALA A 335 -19.69 -28.13 -25.02
N TYR A 336 -20.24 -29.07 -24.23
CA TYR A 336 -21.45 -29.81 -24.61
C TYR A 336 -22.65 -28.85 -24.78
N ASP A 337 -22.89 -27.98 -23.79
CA ASP A 337 -23.99 -27.02 -23.80
C ASP A 337 -23.82 -25.96 -24.91
N ALA A 338 -22.60 -25.54 -25.24
CA ALA A 338 -22.32 -24.64 -26.35
C ALA A 338 -22.69 -25.26 -27.71
N ALA A 339 -22.24 -26.49 -27.98
CA ALA A 339 -22.59 -27.19 -29.22
C ALA A 339 -24.10 -27.49 -29.30
N ARG A 340 -24.74 -27.82 -28.17
CA ARG A 340 -26.20 -28.02 -28.06
C ARG A 340 -26.97 -26.71 -28.32
N THR A 341 -26.52 -25.59 -27.77
CA THR A 341 -27.10 -24.25 -27.98
C THR A 341 -27.12 -23.90 -29.47
N ILE A 342 -25.98 -24.05 -30.15
CA ILE A 342 -25.88 -23.81 -31.60
C ILE A 342 -26.76 -24.77 -32.39
N ALA A 343 -26.75 -26.07 -32.08
CA ALA A 343 -27.58 -27.05 -32.79
C ALA A 343 -29.08 -26.71 -32.70
N GLN A 344 -29.59 -26.40 -31.50
CA GLN A 344 -30.98 -25.99 -31.28
C GLN A 344 -31.33 -24.67 -31.96
N ALA A 345 -30.41 -23.70 -31.99
CA ALA A 345 -30.61 -22.44 -32.72
C ALA A 345 -30.66 -22.65 -34.25
N MET A 346 -29.80 -23.53 -34.80
CA MET A 346 -29.79 -23.90 -36.23
C MET A 346 -31.00 -24.77 -36.64
N GLU A 347 -31.60 -25.49 -35.70
CA GLU A 347 -32.80 -26.29 -35.91
C GLU A 347 -34.02 -25.41 -36.18
N LYS A 348 -34.27 -24.44 -35.28
CA LYS A 348 -35.39 -23.48 -35.30
C LYS A 348 -35.40 -22.58 -36.53
N LEU A 349 -34.27 -22.41 -37.21
CA LEU A 349 -34.14 -21.56 -38.39
C LEU A 349 -34.38 -22.31 -39.71
N GLN A 350 -35.02 -21.61 -40.65
CA GLN A 350 -35.33 -22.07 -42.00
C GLN A 350 -34.06 -22.28 -42.86
N ALA A 351 -34.22 -22.65 -44.14
CA ALA A 351 -33.11 -23.03 -45.02
C ALA A 351 -32.06 -21.92 -45.20
N ASN A 352 -32.52 -20.69 -45.44
CA ASN A 352 -31.69 -19.49 -45.55
C ASN A 352 -31.97 -18.59 -44.34
N PHE A 353 -30.92 -18.18 -43.63
CA PHE A 353 -30.97 -17.18 -42.56
C PHE A 353 -29.70 -16.32 -42.60
N THR A 354 -29.79 -15.08 -42.15
CA THR A 354 -28.63 -14.19 -41.98
C THR A 354 -27.92 -14.47 -40.66
N SER A 355 -26.63 -14.12 -40.56
CA SER A 355 -25.88 -14.20 -39.31
C SER A 355 -26.57 -13.42 -38.17
N ARG A 356 -27.26 -12.31 -38.49
CA ARG A 356 -27.99 -11.45 -37.54
C ARG A 356 -29.23 -12.12 -36.95
N GLU A 357 -29.96 -12.90 -37.74
CA GLU A 357 -31.07 -13.72 -37.25
C GLU A 357 -30.55 -14.89 -36.40
N PHE A 358 -29.46 -15.53 -36.83
CA PHE A 358 -28.85 -16.62 -36.08
C PHE A 358 -28.32 -16.16 -34.71
N PHE A 359 -27.66 -15.01 -34.64
CA PHE A 359 -27.22 -14.38 -33.39
C PHE A 359 -28.38 -14.11 -32.43
N LYS A 360 -29.49 -13.53 -32.93
CA LYS A 360 -30.72 -13.35 -32.12
C LYS A 360 -31.32 -14.68 -31.67
N GLN A 361 -31.21 -15.74 -32.47
CA GLN A 361 -31.72 -17.07 -32.10
C GLN A 361 -30.83 -17.78 -31.06
N ILE A 362 -29.52 -17.52 -31.05
CA ILE A 362 -28.61 -17.98 -29.98
C ILE A 362 -28.90 -17.20 -28.68
N LEU A 363 -29.00 -15.86 -28.73
CA LEU A 363 -29.34 -15.01 -27.58
C LEU A 363 -30.65 -15.43 -26.88
N SER A 364 -31.66 -15.85 -27.64
CA SER A 364 -32.96 -16.30 -27.12
C SER A 364 -32.99 -17.76 -26.66
N SER A 365 -31.83 -18.39 -26.45
CA SER A 365 -31.74 -19.73 -25.86
C SER A 365 -32.01 -19.67 -24.35
N ASN A 366 -32.89 -20.56 -23.89
CA ASN A 366 -33.24 -20.76 -22.48
C ASN A 366 -33.54 -22.24 -22.26
N PHE A 367 -32.62 -23.00 -21.64
CA PHE A 367 -32.79 -24.42 -21.33
C PHE A 367 -31.90 -24.85 -20.16
N GLU A 368 -32.23 -25.96 -19.51
CA GLU A 368 -31.35 -26.59 -18.51
C GLU A 368 -30.25 -27.42 -19.19
N GLY A 369 -29.00 -26.95 -19.04
CA GLY A 369 -27.80 -27.60 -19.55
C GLY A 369 -27.22 -28.63 -18.58
N LEU A 370 -26.02 -29.10 -18.89
CA LEU A 370 -25.22 -29.89 -17.94
C LEU A 370 -24.41 -28.99 -16.99
N SER A 371 -24.07 -27.78 -17.43
CA SER A 371 -23.33 -26.76 -16.68
C SER A 371 -24.24 -25.75 -15.95
N GLY A 372 -25.49 -26.14 -15.68
CA GLY A 372 -26.55 -25.30 -15.11
C GLY A 372 -27.46 -24.69 -16.17
N ARG A 373 -28.20 -23.64 -15.79
CA ARG A 373 -29.21 -23.01 -16.65
C ARG A 373 -28.59 -22.13 -17.74
N MET A 374 -28.85 -22.46 -18.99
CA MET A 374 -28.30 -21.75 -20.14
C MET A 374 -29.22 -20.62 -20.55
N ARG A 375 -28.88 -19.38 -20.18
CA ARG A 375 -29.55 -18.13 -20.59
C ARG A 375 -28.53 -17.01 -20.76
N PHE A 376 -28.65 -16.25 -21.86
CA PHE A 376 -27.75 -15.13 -22.16
C PHE A 376 -28.39 -13.76 -21.85
N GLU A 377 -27.54 -12.83 -21.42
CA GLU A 377 -27.82 -11.39 -21.35
C GLU A 377 -26.55 -10.64 -21.78
N ASN A 378 -26.67 -9.67 -22.69
CA ASN A 378 -25.55 -8.94 -23.29
C ASN A 378 -24.37 -9.85 -23.74
N SER A 379 -24.69 -10.98 -24.39
CA SER A 379 -23.74 -12.03 -24.84
C SER A 379 -23.01 -12.83 -23.74
N THR A 380 -23.33 -12.63 -22.46
CA THR A 380 -22.77 -13.38 -21.32
C THR A 380 -23.83 -14.25 -20.64
N THR A 381 -23.44 -15.29 -19.89
CA THR A 381 -24.38 -16.16 -19.16
C THR A 381 -24.91 -15.47 -17.89
N LEU A 382 -26.24 -15.44 -17.72
CA LEU A 382 -26.93 -14.62 -16.71
C LEU A 382 -26.66 -15.03 -15.24
N GLU A 383 -26.75 -16.32 -14.93
CA GLU A 383 -26.74 -16.79 -13.54
C GLU A 383 -25.31 -16.83 -12.98
N HIS A 384 -25.12 -16.11 -11.87
CA HIS A 384 -23.85 -16.08 -11.14
C HIS A 384 -23.63 -17.44 -10.49
N ARG A 385 -22.83 -18.31 -11.14
CA ARG A 385 -22.47 -19.62 -10.61
C ARG A 385 -21.79 -19.48 -9.24
N THR A 386 -22.10 -20.41 -8.34
CA THR A 386 -21.47 -20.49 -7.02
C THR A 386 -20.22 -21.38 -7.09
N PHE A 387 -19.30 -21.19 -6.14
CA PHE A 387 -18.09 -22.01 -6.06
C PHE A 387 -18.15 -22.95 -4.87
N GLN A 388 -17.82 -24.21 -5.10
CA GLN A 388 -17.56 -25.18 -4.03
C GLN A 388 -16.10 -25.02 -3.60
N ILE A 389 -15.88 -24.59 -2.36
CA ILE A 389 -14.54 -24.51 -1.76
C ILE A 389 -14.10 -25.93 -1.38
N ILE A 390 -12.86 -26.29 -1.73
CA ILE A 390 -12.30 -27.65 -1.59
C ILE A 390 -10.90 -27.63 -0.96
N ASN A 391 -10.48 -28.76 -0.39
CA ASN A 391 -9.16 -28.99 0.18
C ASN A 391 -8.65 -30.38 -0.21
N VAL A 392 -7.41 -30.47 -0.72
CA VAL A 392 -6.77 -31.74 -1.14
C VAL A 392 -6.21 -32.51 0.07
N VAL A 393 -6.72 -33.72 0.30
CA VAL A 393 -6.37 -34.58 1.45
C VAL A 393 -5.98 -35.98 0.95
N GLY A 394 -4.69 -36.31 1.03
CA GLY A 394 -4.18 -37.63 0.67
C GLY A 394 -4.21 -37.89 -0.84
N LYS A 395 -5.17 -38.71 -1.30
CA LYS A 395 -5.37 -39.06 -2.73
C LYS A 395 -6.69 -38.54 -3.31
N SER A 396 -7.38 -37.66 -2.58
CA SER A 396 -8.64 -37.05 -3.01
C SER A 396 -8.70 -35.60 -2.50
N TYR A 397 -9.81 -34.92 -2.72
CA TYR A 397 -10.15 -33.68 -2.03
C TYR A 397 -11.40 -33.90 -1.15
N ARG A 398 -11.66 -32.96 -0.24
CA ARG A 398 -12.95 -32.81 0.43
C ARG A 398 -13.52 -31.43 0.14
N GLU A 399 -14.83 -31.31 0.29
CA GLU A 399 -15.54 -30.04 0.14
C GLU A 399 -15.71 -29.37 1.51
N LEU A 400 -15.76 -28.03 1.54
CA LEU A 400 -15.75 -27.21 2.77
C LEU A 400 -17.01 -26.37 2.95
N ALA A 401 -17.34 -25.57 1.94
CA ALA A 401 -18.45 -24.62 1.92
C ALA A 401 -18.75 -24.23 0.47
N VAL A 402 -19.94 -23.72 0.21
CA VAL A 402 -20.23 -22.99 -1.04
C VAL A 402 -19.98 -21.50 -0.81
N TRP A 403 -19.44 -20.81 -1.81
CA TRP A 403 -19.27 -19.36 -1.82
C TRP A 403 -20.10 -18.73 -2.95
N SER A 404 -20.65 -17.54 -2.69
CA SER A 404 -21.32 -16.71 -3.70
C SER A 404 -21.02 -15.22 -3.51
N PRO A 405 -21.03 -14.40 -4.60
CA PRO A 405 -20.79 -12.96 -4.50
C PRO A 405 -21.79 -12.17 -3.63
N LYS A 406 -22.99 -12.73 -3.41
CA LYS A 406 -24.08 -12.06 -2.67
C LYS A 406 -24.16 -12.44 -1.19
N PHE A 407 -23.72 -13.65 -0.83
CA PHE A 407 -23.92 -14.20 0.52
C PHE A 407 -22.61 -14.62 1.21
N GLY A 408 -21.46 -14.55 0.53
CA GLY A 408 -20.18 -15.02 1.08
C GLY A 408 -20.15 -16.55 1.19
N PHE A 409 -19.54 -17.07 2.26
CA PHE A 409 -19.46 -18.51 2.54
C PHE A 409 -20.73 -19.03 3.23
N THR A 410 -21.24 -20.16 2.74
CA THR A 410 -22.43 -20.87 3.22
C THR A 410 -22.15 -22.36 3.37
N GLU A 411 -22.65 -22.96 4.45
CA GLU A 411 -22.51 -24.38 4.76
C GLU A 411 -23.34 -25.26 3.80
N ASN A 412 -22.81 -26.43 3.38
CA ASN A 412 -23.56 -27.37 2.53
C ASN A 412 -24.64 -28.08 3.35
N SER A 413 -25.80 -27.43 3.50
CA SER A 413 -27.00 -28.03 4.09
C SER A 413 -27.55 -29.12 3.17
N ASP A 414 -27.42 -30.38 3.58
CA ASP A 414 -27.81 -31.52 2.77
C ASP A 414 -29.34 -31.61 2.60
N LYS A 415 -29.81 -31.62 1.36
CA LYS A 415 -31.15 -31.98 0.86
C LYS A 415 -32.37 -31.58 1.73
N HIS A 416 -33.07 -30.52 1.33
CA HIS A 416 -34.54 -30.59 1.18
C HIS A 416 -35.03 -29.53 0.17
N GLU A 417 -35.73 -29.98 -0.87
CA GLU A 417 -36.48 -29.10 -1.77
C GLU A 417 -37.77 -28.62 -1.06
N GLY A 418 -38.05 -27.32 -1.13
CA GLY A 418 -39.26 -26.72 -0.56
C GLY A 418 -39.24 -25.21 -0.69
N GLU A 419 -40.22 -24.63 -1.38
CA GLU A 419 -40.33 -23.18 -1.55
C GLU A 419 -40.68 -22.47 -0.22
N ASN A 420 -40.32 -21.19 -0.13
CA ASN A 420 -40.79 -20.24 0.90
C ASN A 420 -40.31 -20.47 2.36
N SER A 421 -39.01 -20.63 2.59
CA SER A 421 -38.40 -20.20 3.86
C SER A 421 -37.89 -18.76 3.77
N ARG A 422 -38.33 -17.88 4.69
CA ARG A 422 -37.72 -16.55 4.87
C ARG A 422 -36.33 -16.72 5.50
N PHE A 423 -35.27 -16.54 4.72
CA PHE A 423 -33.88 -16.59 5.21
C PHE A 423 -33.57 -15.40 6.14
N GLY A 424 -33.95 -15.53 7.41
CA GLY A 424 -33.56 -14.61 8.47
C GLY A 424 -32.16 -14.92 8.99
N ASN A 425 -31.29 -13.91 9.04
CA ASN A 425 -30.01 -13.87 9.76
C ASN A 425 -29.19 -15.18 9.75
N SER A 426 -28.78 -15.63 8.57
CA SER A 426 -27.72 -16.65 8.47
C SER A 426 -26.42 -16.09 9.06
N SER A 427 -26.04 -16.56 10.25
CA SER A 427 -24.77 -16.21 10.88
C SER A 427 -23.60 -16.59 9.97
N VAL A 428 -22.75 -15.63 9.63
CA VAL A 428 -21.49 -15.91 8.91
C VAL A 428 -20.66 -16.84 9.79
N LYS A 429 -20.42 -18.06 9.31
CA LYS A 429 -19.55 -19.06 9.97
C LYS A 429 -18.25 -19.21 9.19
N GLU A 430 -17.20 -19.55 9.93
CA GLU A 430 -15.87 -19.82 9.40
C GLU A 430 -15.84 -21.12 8.57
N LEU A 431 -14.88 -21.21 7.65
CA LEU A 431 -14.62 -22.43 6.85
C LEU A 431 -14.29 -23.63 7.75
N GLY A 432 -14.91 -24.78 7.47
CA GLY A 432 -14.72 -26.01 8.25
C GLY A 432 -13.26 -26.52 8.29
N PRO A 433 -12.86 -27.26 9.34
CA PRO A 433 -11.48 -27.38 9.82
C PRO A 433 -10.48 -27.84 8.75
N ILE A 434 -9.62 -26.94 8.28
CA ILE A 434 -8.79 -27.12 7.08
C ILE A 434 -7.54 -27.95 7.41
N TYR A 435 -7.20 -28.89 6.52
CA TYR A 435 -5.90 -29.57 6.53
C TYR A 435 -4.90 -28.77 5.70
N TRP A 436 -3.78 -28.38 6.29
CA TRP A 436 -2.75 -27.58 5.64
C TRP A 436 -1.54 -28.44 5.23
N PRO A 437 -0.65 -27.94 4.36
CA PRO A 437 0.63 -28.57 4.03
C PRO A 437 1.42 -28.95 5.30
N GLY A 438 2.16 -30.06 5.25
CA GLY A 438 2.76 -30.69 6.43
C GLY A 438 1.78 -31.26 7.47
N GLY A 439 0.48 -31.35 7.16
CA GLY A 439 -0.54 -32.03 7.98
C GLY A 439 -1.08 -31.23 9.17
N LEU A 440 -0.93 -29.90 9.17
CA LEU A 440 -1.46 -29.04 10.23
C LEU A 440 -2.99 -28.91 10.15
N GLN A 441 -3.67 -28.80 11.30
CA GLN A 441 -5.08 -28.37 11.36
C GLN A 441 -5.24 -26.91 11.82
N THR A 442 -4.24 -26.36 12.53
CA THR A 442 -4.18 -24.94 12.90
C THR A 442 -3.77 -24.09 11.68
N THR A 443 -4.46 -22.98 11.44
CA THR A 443 -4.17 -22.04 10.35
C THR A 443 -2.71 -21.58 10.36
N PRO A 444 -1.94 -21.76 9.27
CA PRO A 444 -0.61 -21.19 9.13
C PRO A 444 -0.63 -19.66 9.15
N LYS A 445 0.40 -19.04 9.74
CA LYS A 445 0.52 -17.57 9.81
C LYS A 445 0.70 -16.90 8.44
N GLY A 446 0.96 -17.67 7.38
CA GLY A 446 1.22 -17.16 6.03
C GLY A 446 2.65 -16.65 5.80
N TRP A 447 3.52 -16.76 6.80
CA TRP A 447 4.93 -16.40 6.74
C TRP A 447 5.75 -17.32 7.67
N SER A 448 7.06 -17.41 7.42
CA SER A 448 8.01 -18.14 8.28
C SER A 448 9.17 -17.25 8.68
N SER A 449 9.63 -17.35 9.93
CA SER A 449 10.99 -16.96 10.29
C SER A 449 11.98 -17.85 9.53
N GLY A 450 12.66 -17.31 8.52
CA GLY A 450 13.80 -17.99 7.90
C GLY A 450 15.00 -18.02 8.84
N GLU A 451 15.85 -19.04 8.73
CA GLU A 451 17.01 -19.22 9.62
C GLU A 451 18.10 -18.15 9.44
N GLU A 452 18.04 -17.35 8.37
CA GLU A 452 18.96 -16.25 8.07
C GLU A 452 18.26 -14.87 7.94
N ASP A 453 16.99 -14.75 8.31
CA ASP A 453 16.23 -13.51 8.08
C ASP A 453 16.50 -12.43 9.15
N LYS A 454 16.65 -11.19 8.68
CA LYS A 454 17.26 -10.08 9.42
C LYS A 454 16.40 -9.60 10.60
N GLN A 455 16.85 -9.85 11.83
CA GLN A 455 16.21 -9.32 13.06
C GLN A 455 16.05 -7.80 13.00
N LEU A 456 14.87 -7.29 13.37
CA LEU A 456 14.60 -5.86 13.33
C LEU A 456 15.52 -5.10 14.29
N LYS A 457 16.24 -4.10 13.77
CA LYS A 457 17.11 -3.20 14.54
C LYS A 457 16.27 -2.14 15.24
N ILE A 458 15.99 -2.34 16.51
CA ILE A 458 15.22 -1.41 17.32
C ILE A 458 16.17 -0.47 18.07
N GLY A 459 16.21 0.79 17.68
CA GLY A 459 16.98 1.82 18.36
C GLY A 459 16.45 2.09 19.77
N VAL A 460 17.35 2.19 20.75
CA VAL A 460 17.02 2.54 22.14
C VAL A 460 17.98 3.62 22.67
N PRO A 461 17.50 4.65 23.38
CA PRO A 461 18.34 5.78 23.80
C PRO A 461 19.33 5.34 24.89
N ALA A 462 20.63 5.35 24.55
CA ALA A 462 21.72 5.01 25.47
C ALA A 462 22.18 6.19 26.35
N ARG A 463 21.67 7.40 26.09
CA ARG A 463 21.99 8.66 26.81
C ARG A 463 20.74 9.36 27.39
N GLY A 464 19.76 8.57 27.84
CA GLY A 464 18.58 9.09 28.53
C GLY A 464 18.92 9.54 29.96
N ALA A 465 18.46 10.73 30.36
CA ALA A 465 18.66 11.26 31.72
C ALA A 465 17.86 10.49 32.81
N PHE A 466 16.87 9.71 32.38
CA PHE A 466 15.96 8.92 33.21
C PHE A 466 16.09 7.43 32.88
N ASN A 467 17.17 6.81 33.37
CA ASN A 467 17.49 5.38 33.21
C ASN A 467 16.38 4.41 33.67
N GLN A 468 15.31 4.88 34.31
CA GLN A 468 14.16 4.08 34.68
C GLN A 468 13.27 3.71 33.48
N PHE A 469 13.27 4.52 32.41
CA PHE A 469 12.51 4.25 31.18
C PHE A 469 13.28 3.33 30.22
N VAL A 470 14.56 3.64 30.00
CA VAL A 470 15.52 2.81 29.27
C VAL A 470 16.89 2.88 29.95
N LYS A 471 17.46 1.72 30.28
CA LYS A 471 18.84 1.55 30.76
C LYS A 471 19.56 0.53 29.89
N VAL A 472 20.60 0.98 29.21
CA VAL A 472 21.58 0.10 28.56
C VAL A 472 22.67 -0.26 29.58
N SER A 473 22.97 -1.54 29.73
CA SER A 473 24.09 -2.06 30.54
C SER A 473 24.92 -3.03 29.71
N TYR A 474 26.23 -3.08 29.92
CA TYR A 474 27.11 -4.01 29.19
C TYR A 474 27.43 -5.22 30.05
N ASP A 475 27.15 -6.43 29.55
CA ASP A 475 27.42 -7.70 30.21
C ASP A 475 28.75 -8.26 29.70
N GLN A 476 29.75 -8.34 30.58
CA GLN A 476 31.09 -8.82 30.24
C GLN A 476 31.13 -10.33 29.98
N ASP A 477 30.24 -11.13 30.60
CA ASP A 477 30.21 -12.58 30.44
C ASP A 477 29.51 -12.99 29.14
N LYS A 478 28.64 -12.13 28.60
CA LYS A 478 27.92 -12.34 27.32
C LYS A 478 28.42 -11.48 26.17
N ASN A 479 29.43 -10.63 26.40
CA ASN A 479 30.06 -9.76 25.40
C ASN A 479 29.06 -8.86 24.64
N GLY A 480 28.02 -8.37 25.33
CA GLY A 480 26.86 -7.72 24.69
C GLY A 480 26.07 -6.77 25.59
N SER A 481 25.28 -5.89 24.97
CA SER A 481 24.46 -4.90 25.67
C SER A 481 23.09 -5.45 26.07
N TYR A 482 22.82 -5.51 27.37
CA TYR A 482 21.51 -5.82 27.94
C TYR A 482 20.72 -4.53 28.18
N VAL A 483 19.44 -4.52 27.79
CA VAL A 483 18.58 -3.33 27.82
C VAL A 483 17.35 -3.60 28.68
N THR A 484 17.05 -2.68 29.59
CA THR A 484 15.98 -2.79 30.62
C THR A 484 15.26 -1.45 30.81
N GLY A 485 14.15 -1.44 31.55
CA GLY A 485 13.40 -0.22 31.90
C GLY A 485 11.95 -0.28 31.44
N PHE A 486 11.13 0.62 31.97
CA PHE A 486 9.67 0.62 31.79
C PHE A 486 9.24 0.63 30.31
N SER A 487 9.88 1.41 29.43
CA SER A 487 9.54 1.44 28.00
C SER A 487 9.82 0.10 27.30
N ILE A 488 10.78 -0.68 27.81
CA ILE A 488 11.14 -2.01 27.32
C ILE A 488 10.15 -3.07 27.86
N GLU A 489 9.73 -2.95 29.11
CA GLU A 489 8.70 -3.80 29.73
C GLU A 489 7.35 -3.63 29.00
N VAL A 490 6.93 -2.39 28.73
CA VAL A 490 5.72 -2.09 27.95
C VAL A 490 5.84 -2.66 26.53
N PHE A 491 6.96 -2.45 25.84
CA PHE A 491 7.16 -3.02 24.50
C PHE A 491 7.05 -4.55 24.51
N ALA A 492 7.62 -5.23 25.50
CA ALA A 492 7.49 -6.67 25.66
C ALA A 492 6.04 -7.13 25.95
N ALA A 493 5.27 -6.35 26.71
CA ALA A 493 3.84 -6.60 26.96
C ALA A 493 2.96 -6.41 25.71
N VAL A 494 3.35 -5.48 24.83
CA VAL A 494 2.70 -5.21 23.53
C VAL A 494 3.05 -6.29 22.50
N VAL A 495 4.33 -6.67 22.35
CA VAL A 495 4.76 -7.72 21.40
C VAL A 495 4.08 -9.06 21.69
N LYS A 496 3.89 -9.41 22.97
CA LYS A 496 3.13 -10.62 23.39
C LYS A 496 1.67 -10.64 22.90
N ARG A 497 1.09 -9.49 22.53
CA ARG A 497 -0.31 -9.35 22.06
C ARG A 497 -0.46 -9.22 20.54
N LEU A 498 0.65 -9.17 19.80
CA LEU A 498 0.60 -9.17 18.33
C LEU A 498 0.09 -10.53 17.81
N PRO A 499 -0.65 -10.57 16.69
CA PRO A 499 -1.12 -11.82 16.09
C PRO A 499 0.02 -12.64 15.43
N TYR A 500 1.24 -12.11 15.42
CA TYR A 500 2.45 -12.71 14.87
C TYR A 500 3.62 -12.56 15.85
N GLN A 501 4.62 -13.43 15.75
CA GLN A 501 5.88 -13.25 16.47
C GLN A 501 6.72 -12.17 15.76
N LEU A 502 7.43 -11.35 16.53
CA LEU A 502 8.28 -10.28 16.01
C LEU A 502 9.73 -10.51 16.49
N PRO A 503 10.65 -10.96 15.62
CA PRO A 503 12.06 -11.09 15.97
C PRO A 503 12.78 -9.74 15.88
N PHE A 504 13.38 -9.30 16.98
CA PHE A 504 14.05 -8.00 17.09
C PHE A 504 15.35 -8.08 17.90
N VAL A 505 16.21 -7.09 17.71
CA VAL A 505 17.40 -6.83 18.52
C VAL A 505 17.44 -5.35 18.91
N PHE A 506 17.74 -5.06 20.18
CA PHE A 506 17.92 -3.68 20.64
C PHE A 506 19.31 -3.16 20.26
N VAL A 507 19.37 -1.98 19.65
CA VAL A 507 20.57 -1.30 19.21
C VAL A 507 20.74 -0.02 20.04
N PRO A 508 21.73 0.04 20.96
CA PRO A 508 22.01 1.25 21.74
C PRO A 508 22.38 2.44 20.86
N PHE A 509 21.59 3.51 20.92
CA PHE A 509 21.77 4.73 20.15
C PHE A 509 22.32 5.86 21.02
N TYR A 510 23.42 6.48 20.60
CA TYR A 510 24.18 7.47 21.38
C TYR A 510 23.98 8.94 20.92
N GLY A 511 23.19 9.18 19.87
CA GLY A 511 22.79 10.53 19.45
C GLY A 511 21.63 11.11 20.27
N SER A 512 20.97 12.14 19.75
CA SER A 512 19.77 12.73 20.33
C SER A 512 18.50 11.92 19.97
N TYR A 513 17.40 12.22 20.66
CA TYR A 513 16.09 11.63 20.36
C TYR A 513 15.52 12.08 19.01
N ASP A 514 15.98 13.19 18.43
CA ASP A 514 15.58 13.64 17.10
C ASP A 514 16.38 12.86 16.03
N ASP A 515 17.70 12.75 16.19
CA ASP A 515 18.58 11.98 15.31
C ASP A 515 18.16 10.49 15.25
N MET A 516 17.71 9.92 16.37
CA MET A 516 17.22 8.53 16.44
C MET A 516 15.93 8.31 15.62
N VAL A 517 15.11 9.36 15.46
CA VAL A 517 13.90 9.32 14.61
C VAL A 517 14.29 9.51 13.13
N GLU A 518 15.30 10.33 12.86
CA GLU A 518 15.87 10.50 11.51
C GLU A 518 16.54 9.21 11.00
N GLU A 519 17.24 8.46 11.84
CA GLU A 519 17.80 7.14 11.51
C GLU A 519 16.73 6.07 11.17
N VAL A 520 15.51 6.19 11.71
CA VAL A 520 14.37 5.34 11.32
C VAL A 520 13.80 5.76 9.95
N TYR A 521 13.84 7.05 9.61
CA TYR A 521 13.49 7.55 8.27
C TYR A 521 14.54 7.15 7.22
N CYS A 522 15.82 7.28 7.55
CA CYS A 522 16.96 6.87 6.72
C CYS A 522 17.18 5.35 6.64
N LYS A 523 16.38 4.54 7.37
CA LYS A 523 16.42 3.07 7.39
C LYS A 523 17.73 2.47 7.93
N GLY A 524 18.47 3.21 8.76
CA GLY A 524 19.55 2.68 9.58
C GLY A 524 19.03 1.85 10.76
N LEU A 525 17.85 2.24 11.26
CA LEU A 525 17.04 1.54 12.25
C LEU A 525 15.68 1.14 11.66
N ASP A 526 15.13 0.01 12.09
CA ASP A 526 13.82 -0.51 11.63
C ASP A 526 12.66 0.00 12.51
N ALA A 527 12.95 0.42 13.74
CA ALA A 527 12.06 1.11 14.68
C ALA A 527 12.88 1.82 15.78
N ALA A 528 12.27 2.70 16.59
CA ALA A 528 12.91 3.24 17.79
C ALA A 528 11.95 3.28 19.02
N ILE A 529 12.50 3.02 20.20
CA ILE A 529 11.76 2.78 21.45
C ILE A 529 12.43 3.47 22.63
N GLY A 530 11.59 4.10 23.47
CA GLY A 530 11.98 4.72 24.72
C GLY A 530 10.90 5.72 25.17
N ASP A 531 11.29 6.66 26.02
CA ASP A 531 10.54 7.85 26.43
C ASP A 531 10.49 8.91 25.30
N ILE A 532 10.09 8.47 24.10
CA ILE A 532 10.07 9.28 22.88
C ILE A 532 8.74 10.03 22.79
N GLU A 533 8.76 11.31 23.17
CA GLU A 533 7.61 12.21 23.05
C GLU A 533 7.13 12.35 21.59
N ILE A 534 5.84 12.15 21.36
CA ILE A 534 5.18 12.32 20.06
C ILE A 534 5.08 13.83 19.74
N MET A 535 5.71 14.26 18.65
CA MET A 535 5.81 15.68 18.28
C MET A 535 5.58 15.92 16.79
N ALA A 536 4.88 17.00 16.45
CA ALA A 536 4.45 17.32 15.07
C ALA A 536 5.58 17.40 14.02
N TYR A 537 6.80 17.77 14.42
CA TYR A 537 7.95 17.78 13.51
C TYR A 537 8.58 16.39 13.32
N ARG A 538 8.52 15.52 14.34
CA ARG A 538 8.96 14.12 14.23
C ARG A 538 8.04 13.32 13.31
N TYR A 539 6.75 13.67 13.30
CA TYR A 539 5.75 13.15 12.36
C TYR A 539 6.03 13.42 10.87
N GLN A 540 7.01 14.25 10.52
CA GLN A 540 7.45 14.41 9.13
C GLN A 540 8.35 13.24 8.69
N TYR A 541 9.16 12.71 9.61
CA TYR A 541 10.16 11.67 9.36
C TYR A 541 9.62 10.26 9.67
N ALA A 542 8.79 10.12 10.71
CA ALA A 542 8.32 8.81 11.18
C ALA A 542 6.80 8.73 11.40
N GLU A 543 6.30 7.51 11.50
CA GLU A 543 4.97 7.20 12.02
C GLU A 543 5.06 6.74 13.48
N PHE A 544 4.05 7.07 14.28
CA PHE A 544 4.02 6.76 15.71
C PHE A 544 2.88 5.80 16.03
N SER A 545 3.07 4.96 17.05
CA SER A 545 1.95 4.29 17.71
C SER A 545 1.05 5.30 18.43
N GLN A 546 -0.15 4.85 18.84
CA GLN A 546 -0.86 5.48 19.96
C GLN A 546 0.09 5.62 21.17
N PRO A 547 -0.05 6.69 21.98
CA PRO A 547 0.80 6.87 23.13
C PRO A 547 0.54 5.77 24.17
N TYR A 548 1.60 5.16 24.68
CA TYR A 548 1.52 4.14 25.72
C TYR A 548 1.56 4.73 27.14
N VAL A 549 1.96 6.00 27.27
CA VAL A 549 1.84 6.82 28.49
C VAL A 549 1.46 8.25 28.10
N GLU A 550 0.50 8.85 28.82
CA GLU A 550 0.14 10.26 28.66
C GLU A 550 1.25 11.19 29.18
N SER A 551 1.53 12.28 28.47
CA SER A 551 2.62 13.20 28.78
C SER A 551 2.19 14.67 28.74
N GLY A 552 2.98 15.49 29.43
CA GLY A 552 2.82 16.94 29.48
C GLY A 552 4.05 17.58 30.13
N LEU A 553 4.40 18.80 29.72
CA LEU A 553 5.53 19.54 30.28
C LEU A 553 5.09 20.26 31.57
N THR A 554 5.77 20.00 32.67
CA THR A 554 5.52 20.60 33.99
C THR A 554 6.81 21.15 34.60
N MET A 555 6.71 22.09 35.54
CA MET A 555 7.85 22.55 36.33
C MET A 555 7.84 21.97 37.74
N VAL A 556 8.99 21.43 38.16
CA VAL A 556 9.28 21.05 39.54
C VAL A 556 10.14 22.13 40.17
N VAL A 557 9.80 22.51 41.40
CA VAL A 557 10.44 23.57 42.16
C VAL A 557 10.61 23.17 43.62
N THR A 558 11.49 23.84 44.35
CA THR A 558 11.67 23.61 45.79
C THR A 558 10.43 24.01 46.59
N VAL A 559 10.09 23.28 47.65
CA VAL A 559 9.03 23.63 48.61
C VAL A 559 9.53 24.71 49.56
N LYS A 560 8.73 25.78 49.77
CA LYS A 560 9.05 26.85 50.72
C LYS A 560 9.22 26.31 52.15
N PRO A 561 10.16 26.85 52.96
CA PRO A 561 10.40 26.37 54.31
C PRO A 561 9.14 26.45 55.18
N ASP A 562 8.88 25.37 55.90
CA ASP A 562 7.70 25.19 56.76
C ASP A 562 7.65 26.24 57.89
N LYS A 563 6.61 27.07 57.86
CA LYS A 563 6.40 28.19 58.79
C LYS A 563 6.22 27.76 60.26
N SER A 564 5.94 26.49 60.57
CA SER A 564 5.97 25.98 61.96
C SER A 564 7.36 25.93 62.58
N LYS A 565 8.40 26.01 61.76
CA LYS A 565 9.81 25.99 62.21
C LYS A 565 10.29 27.41 62.56
N GLU A 566 9.48 28.45 62.34
CA GLU A 566 9.74 29.82 62.76
C GLU A 566 9.40 30.02 64.25
N LEU A 567 10.37 30.49 65.04
CA LEU A 567 10.23 30.63 66.50
C LEU A 567 9.20 31.70 66.92
N TRP A 568 8.87 32.64 66.05
CA TRP A 568 8.06 33.83 66.35
C TRP A 568 6.76 33.89 65.52
N MET A 569 6.19 32.73 65.13
CA MET A 569 5.02 32.66 64.25
C MET A 569 3.86 33.55 64.73
N PHE A 570 3.55 33.53 66.03
CA PHE A 570 2.46 34.29 66.63
C PHE A 570 2.58 35.82 66.47
N MET A 571 3.79 36.37 66.25
CA MET A 571 3.97 37.80 65.99
C MET A 571 3.61 38.20 64.55
N LYS A 572 3.41 37.23 63.63
CA LYS A 572 3.07 37.48 62.22
C LYS A 572 1.57 37.53 61.94
N THR A 573 0.71 37.17 62.90
CA THR A 573 -0.75 37.21 62.75
C THR A 573 -1.27 38.64 62.55
N PHE A 574 -0.65 39.60 63.23
CA PHE A 574 -0.93 41.03 63.11
C PHE A 574 0.30 41.80 62.61
N THR A 575 0.05 42.85 61.83
CA THR A 575 1.12 43.73 61.35
C THR A 575 1.74 44.52 62.51
N ARG A 576 3.00 44.96 62.36
CA ARG A 576 3.66 45.84 63.35
C ARG A 576 2.86 47.12 63.62
N ARG A 577 2.11 47.64 62.63
CA ARG A 577 1.22 48.80 62.79
C ARG A 577 0.05 48.47 63.73
N MET A 578 -0.60 47.32 63.54
CA MET A 578 -1.70 46.87 64.40
C MET A 578 -1.25 46.70 65.85
N TRP A 579 -0.13 46.01 66.09
CA TRP A 579 0.45 45.85 67.43
C TRP A 579 0.70 47.18 68.14
N LEU A 580 1.26 48.18 67.44
CA LEU A 580 1.52 49.51 67.99
C LEU A 580 0.23 50.29 68.28
N ILE A 581 -0.77 50.21 67.41
CA ILE A 581 -2.08 50.87 67.61
C ILE A 581 -2.81 50.27 68.81
N THR A 582 -2.89 48.93 68.92
CA THR A 582 -3.52 48.27 70.07
C THR A 582 -2.81 48.63 71.37
N LEU A 583 -1.47 48.62 71.40
CA LEU A 583 -0.69 49.01 72.58
C LEU A 583 -0.94 50.48 72.98
N ALA A 584 -0.92 51.40 72.02
CA ALA A 584 -1.14 52.82 72.29
C ALA A 584 -2.56 53.11 72.81
N MET A 585 -3.59 52.53 72.18
CA MET A 585 -4.98 52.66 72.63
C MET A 585 -5.18 52.05 74.02
N HIS A 586 -4.54 50.92 74.31
CA HIS A 586 -4.64 50.29 75.63
C HIS A 586 -4.04 51.14 76.75
N ILE A 587 -2.85 51.71 76.51
CA ILE A 587 -2.20 52.64 77.45
C ILE A 587 -3.06 53.90 77.63
N PHE A 588 -3.61 54.46 76.55
CA PHE A 588 -4.49 55.63 76.61
C PHE A 588 -5.75 55.37 77.45
N ILE A 589 -6.43 54.23 77.23
CA ILE A 589 -7.66 53.91 77.96
C ILE A 589 -7.39 53.54 79.42
N GLY A 590 -6.28 52.84 79.71
CA GLY A 590 -5.81 52.63 81.09
C GLY A 590 -5.51 53.95 81.81
N PHE A 591 -4.91 54.92 81.13
CA PHE A 591 -4.65 56.27 81.65
C PHE A 591 -5.94 57.08 81.89
N VAL A 592 -6.92 57.01 80.98
CA VAL A 592 -8.23 57.66 81.16
C VAL A 592 -9.01 57.05 82.34
N ILE A 593 -9.03 55.72 82.48
CA ILE A 593 -9.67 55.05 83.63
C ILE A 593 -8.95 55.41 84.93
N TRP A 594 -7.62 55.49 84.93
CA TRP A 594 -6.85 55.98 86.09
C TRP A 594 -7.25 57.40 86.48
N LEU A 595 -7.28 58.36 85.53
CA LEU A 595 -7.68 59.74 85.82
C LEU A 595 -9.08 59.84 86.45
N ILE A 596 -10.02 58.98 86.04
CA ILE A 596 -11.39 58.94 86.58
C ILE A 596 -11.41 58.35 88.01
N GLU A 597 -10.72 57.23 88.25
CA GLU A 597 -10.78 56.52 89.55
C GLU A 597 -9.80 57.07 90.61
N HIS A 598 -8.82 57.91 90.23
CA HIS A 598 -7.72 58.35 91.12
C HIS A 598 -8.17 59.02 92.43
N GLY A 599 -9.31 59.73 92.39
CA GLY A 599 -9.91 60.38 93.56
C GLY A 599 -10.73 59.45 94.45
N GLU A 600 -11.46 58.49 93.87
CA GLU A 600 -12.54 57.74 94.54
C GLU A 600 -12.14 56.32 94.98
N ASN A 601 -11.09 55.76 94.38
CA ASN A 601 -10.71 54.35 94.54
C ASN A 601 -9.31 54.22 95.18
N PRO A 602 -9.19 53.72 96.43
CA PRO A 602 -7.91 53.67 97.13
C PRO A 602 -6.92 52.67 96.54
N ASP A 603 -7.42 51.59 95.95
CA ASP A 603 -6.59 50.46 95.49
C ASP A 603 -5.80 50.81 94.21
N LEU A 604 -6.39 51.64 93.34
CA LEU A 604 -5.80 52.12 92.08
C LEU A 604 -4.87 53.33 92.22
N LYS A 605 -4.51 53.76 93.45
CA LYS A 605 -3.71 54.99 93.64
C LYS A 605 -2.24 54.90 93.20
N ARG A 606 -1.64 53.71 93.13
CA ARG A 606 -0.23 53.54 92.75
C ARG A 606 -0.08 53.31 91.25
N PHE A 607 0.78 54.05 90.57
CA PHE A 607 1.05 53.89 89.13
C PHE A 607 1.42 52.44 88.72
N GLY A 608 2.15 51.72 89.57
CA GLY A 608 2.43 50.29 89.35
C GLY A 608 1.20 49.38 89.42
N ALA A 609 0.21 49.71 90.28
CA ALA A 609 -1.07 49.00 90.32
C ALA A 609 -1.90 49.30 89.06
N VAL A 610 -1.90 50.55 88.58
CA VAL A 610 -2.56 50.94 87.32
C VAL A 610 -1.97 50.21 86.10
N LEU A 611 -0.64 50.05 86.06
CA LEU A 611 0.04 49.30 85.01
C LEU A 611 -0.34 47.81 85.06
N TRP A 612 -0.44 47.24 86.28
CA TRP A 612 -0.89 45.86 86.47
C TRP A 612 -2.37 45.66 86.13
N PHE A 613 -3.26 46.53 86.61
CA PHE A 613 -4.68 46.60 86.25
C PHE A 613 -4.86 46.65 84.72
N SER A 614 -4.10 47.51 84.04
CA SER A 614 -4.06 47.58 82.59
C SER A 614 -3.67 46.24 81.95
N VAL A 615 -2.67 45.52 82.48
CA VAL A 615 -2.34 44.15 82.03
C VAL A 615 -3.51 43.19 82.27
N THR A 616 -4.22 43.25 83.42
CA THR A 616 -5.36 42.35 83.68
C THR A 616 -6.54 42.53 82.72
N ILE A 617 -6.78 43.76 82.21
CA ILE A 617 -7.83 44.01 81.21
C ILE A 617 -7.59 43.21 79.92
N ILE A 618 -6.34 43.09 79.46
CA ILE A 618 -5.99 42.35 78.22
C ILE A 618 -6.37 40.86 78.34
N PHE A 619 -6.25 40.29 79.53
CA PHE A 619 -6.53 38.88 79.81
C PHE A 619 -7.95 38.64 80.36
N PHE A 620 -8.84 39.65 80.33
CA PHE A 620 -10.17 39.61 80.97
C PHE A 620 -10.14 39.21 82.47
N ALA A 621 -8.99 39.43 83.13
CA ALA A 621 -8.69 38.96 84.48
C ALA A 621 -8.92 40.05 85.54
N GLN A 622 -9.79 41.02 85.27
CA GLN A 622 -10.06 42.16 86.15
C GLN A 622 -10.66 41.68 87.49
N ARG A 623 -9.92 41.86 88.57
CA ARG A 623 -10.36 41.57 89.96
C ARG A 623 -10.69 42.82 90.77
N GLU A 624 -10.33 44.00 90.27
CA GLU A 624 -10.49 45.28 90.97
C GLU A 624 -11.81 45.96 90.55
N PRO A 625 -12.72 46.26 91.50
CA PRO A 625 -14.02 46.85 91.19
C PRO A 625 -13.90 48.35 90.89
N LEU A 626 -14.29 48.75 89.68
CA LEU A 626 -14.45 50.16 89.31
C LEU A 626 -15.64 50.78 90.05
N ARG A 627 -15.41 51.92 90.69
CA ARG A 627 -16.42 52.61 91.51
C ARG A 627 -17.24 53.60 90.69
N SER A 628 -16.63 54.31 89.75
CA SER A 628 -17.31 55.30 88.94
C SER A 628 -18.18 54.65 87.85
N ASN A 629 -19.34 55.23 87.56
CA ASN A 629 -20.13 54.83 86.39
C ASN A 629 -19.51 55.33 85.07
N LEU A 630 -18.68 56.37 85.11
CA LEU A 630 -18.01 56.92 83.93
C LEU A 630 -16.86 56.03 83.46
N SER A 631 -16.07 55.47 84.38
CA SER A 631 -14.99 54.51 84.05
C SER A 631 -15.54 53.24 83.41
N ARG A 632 -16.69 52.75 83.91
CA ARG A 632 -17.44 51.62 83.32
C ARG A 632 -17.92 51.93 81.90
N PHE A 633 -18.43 53.13 81.65
CA PHE A 633 -18.87 53.56 80.31
C PHE A 633 -17.70 53.66 79.30
N VAL A 634 -16.52 54.11 79.75
CA VAL A 634 -15.30 54.11 78.92
C VAL A 634 -14.75 52.70 78.68
N LEU A 635 -14.81 51.82 79.69
CA LEU A 635 -14.25 50.47 79.59
C LEU A 635 -15.11 49.51 78.74
N ALA A 636 -16.45 49.61 78.77
CA ALA A 636 -17.31 48.63 78.10
C ALA A 636 -17.08 48.53 76.56
N PRO A 637 -16.97 49.63 75.79
CA PRO A 637 -16.58 49.56 74.37
C PRO A 637 -15.17 49.01 74.15
N TRP A 638 -14.24 49.24 75.09
CA TRP A 638 -12.87 48.76 74.98
C TRP A 638 -12.75 47.25 75.24
N LEU A 639 -13.52 46.70 76.19
CA LEU A 639 -13.62 45.24 76.38
C LEU A 639 -14.19 44.55 75.13
N PHE A 640 -15.18 45.17 74.47
CA PHE A 640 -15.71 44.65 73.20
C PHE A 640 -14.67 44.71 72.07
N ALA A 641 -13.88 45.79 71.98
CA ALA A 641 -12.78 45.89 71.03
C ALA A 641 -11.67 44.84 71.28
N ILE A 642 -11.26 44.65 72.54
CA ILE A 642 -10.29 43.59 72.93
C ILE A 642 -10.84 42.21 72.60
N LEU A 643 -12.13 41.96 72.81
CA LEU A 643 -12.77 40.67 72.48
C LEU A 643 -12.70 40.38 70.97
N ILE A 644 -13.01 41.36 70.12
CA ILE A 644 -12.90 41.24 68.67
C ILE A 644 -11.43 41.05 68.24
N ILE A 645 -10.49 41.81 68.82
CA ILE A 645 -9.05 41.68 68.52
C ILE A 645 -8.53 40.29 68.92
N THR A 646 -8.93 39.79 70.09
CA THR A 646 -8.51 38.47 70.61
C THR A 646 -9.10 37.34 69.76
N ALA A 647 -10.39 37.40 69.43
CA ALA A 647 -11.04 36.46 68.52
C ALA A 647 -10.36 36.45 67.13
N SER A 648 -10.09 37.64 66.57
CA SER A 648 -9.40 37.79 65.28
C SER A 648 -7.98 37.24 65.31
N PHE A 649 -7.25 37.46 66.42
CA PHE A 649 -5.91 36.90 66.63
C PHE A 649 -5.94 35.37 66.66
N THR A 650 -6.85 34.78 67.45
CA THR A 650 -6.99 33.33 67.57
C THR A 650 -7.45 32.67 66.26
N ALA A 651 -8.39 33.27 65.53
CA ALA A 651 -8.82 32.77 64.23
C ALA A 651 -7.69 32.82 63.18
N SER A 652 -6.94 33.93 63.13
CA SER A 652 -5.80 34.09 62.21
C SER A 652 -4.67 33.12 62.54
N LEU A 653 -4.34 32.96 63.83
CA LEU A 653 -3.33 32.00 64.28
C LEU A 653 -3.74 30.56 63.95
N THR A 654 -5.01 30.21 64.18
CA THR A 654 -5.56 28.88 63.87
C THR A 654 -5.48 28.59 62.37
N SER A 655 -5.90 29.53 61.52
CA SER A 655 -5.79 29.40 60.05
C SER A 655 -4.34 29.20 59.58
N MET A 656 -3.38 29.93 60.17
CA MET A 656 -1.95 29.73 59.90
C MET A 656 -1.41 28.36 60.36
N LEU A 657 -2.11 27.66 61.25
CA LEU A 657 -1.77 26.32 61.72
C LEU A 657 -2.47 25.21 60.92
N THR A 658 -3.71 25.40 60.47
CA THR A 658 -4.49 24.39 59.71
C THR A 658 -4.19 24.32 58.22
N ILE A 659 -3.57 25.34 57.59
CA ILE A 659 -3.19 25.27 56.17
C ILE A 659 -2.11 24.20 55.96
N SER A 660 -2.49 23.13 55.23
CA SER A 660 -1.61 22.04 54.81
C SER A 660 -0.45 22.53 53.92
N ARG A 661 0.73 21.92 54.07
CA ARG A 661 2.01 22.59 53.74
C ARG A 661 2.79 21.97 52.58
N LEU A 662 2.43 22.36 51.36
CA LEU A 662 3.30 22.27 50.17
C LEU A 662 3.14 23.56 49.33
N GLN A 663 3.69 24.69 49.81
CA GLN A 663 3.76 25.91 48.98
C GLN A 663 5.03 25.89 48.12
N PRO A 664 4.95 25.97 46.79
CA PRO A 664 6.14 26.02 45.91
C PRO A 664 6.94 27.31 46.10
N SER A 665 8.24 27.30 45.81
CA SER A 665 9.11 28.51 45.81
C SER A 665 8.63 29.53 44.79
N VAL A 666 8.41 29.08 43.55
CA VAL A 666 7.80 29.85 42.46
C VAL A 666 6.51 29.15 42.03
N SER A 667 5.40 29.88 41.99
CA SER A 667 4.09 29.33 41.62
C SER A 667 3.86 29.25 40.11
N ASP A 668 4.34 30.26 39.36
CA ASP A 668 3.93 30.53 37.99
C ASP A 668 5.12 30.84 37.07
N ILE A 669 5.08 30.30 35.84
CA ILE A 669 6.17 30.41 34.85
C ILE A 669 6.42 31.87 34.44
N GLU A 670 5.39 32.72 34.43
CA GLU A 670 5.53 34.16 34.18
C GLU A 670 6.48 34.84 35.20
N THR A 671 6.54 34.33 36.43
CA THR A 671 7.48 34.85 37.44
C THR A 671 8.93 34.57 37.03
N LEU A 672 9.23 33.37 36.51
CA LEU A 672 10.56 32.99 36.02
C LEU A 672 10.97 33.83 34.79
N LEU A 673 10.05 34.02 33.85
CA LEU A 673 10.27 34.85 32.65
C LEU A 673 10.54 36.31 33.02
N ARG A 674 9.71 36.90 33.89
CA ARG A 674 9.84 38.30 34.33
C ARG A 674 11.10 38.56 35.18
N THR A 675 11.58 37.56 35.90
CA THR A 675 12.82 37.65 36.70
C THR A 675 14.08 37.28 35.92
N ASN A 676 13.96 36.73 34.70
CA ASN A 676 15.07 36.14 33.95
C ASN A 676 15.79 35.04 34.79
N ALA A 677 15.02 34.23 35.52
CA ALA A 677 15.54 33.18 36.38
C ALA A 677 16.18 32.02 35.58
N PRO A 678 17.23 31.36 36.11
CA PRO A 678 17.82 30.18 35.49
C PRO A 678 16.94 28.94 35.69
N VAL A 679 16.83 28.10 34.66
CA VAL A 679 15.96 26.91 34.66
C VAL A 679 16.67 25.68 34.10
N GLY A 680 16.41 24.50 34.66
CA GLY A 680 17.07 23.24 34.28
C GLY A 680 16.22 22.33 33.39
N CYS A 681 16.81 21.73 32.36
CA CYS A 681 16.18 20.65 31.59
C CYS A 681 17.21 19.63 31.05
N ASN A 682 16.73 18.45 30.63
CA ASN A 682 17.56 17.44 29.97
C ASN A 682 18.16 18.01 28.67
N GLY A 683 19.49 18.00 28.55
CA GLY A 683 20.24 18.58 27.44
C GLY A 683 19.99 17.94 26.07
N ASN A 684 19.53 16.69 26.06
CA ASN A 684 19.23 15.86 24.88
C ASN A 684 17.72 15.78 24.56
N SER A 685 16.88 16.61 25.21
CA SER A 685 15.42 16.56 25.08
C SER A 685 14.84 17.73 24.28
N PHE A 686 13.70 17.48 23.63
CA PHE A 686 12.88 18.50 22.94
C PHE A 686 12.50 19.67 23.84
N ILE A 687 12.49 19.48 25.17
CA ILE A 687 12.17 20.49 26.19
C ILE A 687 12.99 21.77 26.00
N LEU A 688 14.29 21.67 25.67
CA LEU A 688 15.14 22.84 25.40
C LEU A 688 14.58 23.72 24.27
N ARG A 689 14.13 23.08 23.18
CA ARG A 689 13.57 23.77 22.01
C ARG A 689 12.16 24.29 22.28
N TYR A 690 11.37 23.58 23.10
CA TYR A 690 10.04 24.01 23.53
C TYR A 690 10.11 25.24 24.45
N LEU A 691 10.99 25.23 25.45
CA LEU A 691 11.23 26.36 26.36
C LEU A 691 11.70 27.60 25.60
N THR A 692 12.59 27.43 24.62
CA THR A 692 13.10 28.54 23.80
C THR A 692 12.03 29.08 22.84
N ASN A 693 11.42 28.21 22.02
CA ASN A 693 10.60 28.65 20.88
C ASN A 693 9.12 28.86 21.21
N VAL A 694 8.59 28.23 22.27
CA VAL A 694 7.16 28.28 22.64
C VAL A 694 6.94 29.06 23.93
N VAL A 695 7.79 28.83 24.95
CA VAL A 695 7.65 29.49 26.27
C VAL A 695 8.44 30.81 26.35
N GLY A 696 9.39 31.03 25.44
CA GLY A 696 10.15 32.30 25.34
C GLY A 696 11.31 32.46 26.33
N PHE A 697 11.80 31.37 26.92
CA PHE A 697 13.04 31.41 27.72
C PHE A 697 14.25 31.66 26.82
N LYS A 698 15.11 32.60 27.21
CA LYS A 698 16.41 32.77 26.54
C LYS A 698 17.31 31.57 26.80
N ALA A 699 18.02 31.10 25.76
CA ALA A 699 18.94 29.98 25.87
C ALA A 699 20.06 30.17 26.92
N GLU A 700 20.49 31.41 27.19
CA GLU A 700 21.50 31.74 28.23
C GLU A 700 21.06 31.35 29.66
N ASN A 701 19.74 31.29 29.92
CA ASN A 701 19.18 30.94 31.23
C ASN A 701 18.91 29.44 31.38
N ILE A 702 18.98 28.65 30.30
CA ILE A 702 18.59 27.23 30.31
C ILE A 702 19.81 26.36 30.58
N LYS A 703 19.91 25.80 31.79
CA LYS A 703 20.93 24.84 32.18
C LYS A 703 20.57 23.45 31.64
N LYS A 704 21.48 22.88 30.84
CA LYS A 704 21.43 21.45 30.49
C LYS A 704 21.88 20.62 31.68
N ILE A 705 21.11 19.60 32.05
CA ILE A 705 21.42 18.67 33.14
C ILE A 705 21.19 17.25 32.62
N ASP A 706 22.25 16.45 32.55
CA ASP A 706 22.23 15.19 31.79
C ASP A 706 21.83 13.96 32.61
N SER A 707 21.73 14.08 33.95
CA SER A 707 21.27 13.01 34.84
C SER A 707 20.31 13.49 35.92
N ILE A 708 19.31 12.64 36.23
CA ILE A 708 18.42 12.77 37.38
C ILE A 708 19.17 12.86 38.74
N SER A 709 20.44 12.47 38.82
CA SER A 709 21.28 12.64 40.03
C SER A 709 21.65 14.08 40.35
N ASP A 710 21.70 14.96 39.35
CA ASP A 710 22.48 16.21 39.47
C ASP A 710 21.58 17.44 39.74
N TYR A 711 20.30 17.33 39.38
CA TYR A 711 19.26 18.32 39.67
C TYR A 711 19.18 18.76 41.14
N PRO A 712 19.27 17.88 42.17
CA PRO A 712 19.24 18.30 43.57
C PRO A 712 20.38 19.25 43.95
N ASP A 713 21.60 19.01 43.44
CA ASP A 713 22.73 19.89 43.69
C ASP A 713 22.63 21.20 42.88
N ALA A 714 22.12 21.15 41.65
CA ALA A 714 21.82 22.37 40.88
C ALA A 714 20.80 23.28 41.59
N PHE A 715 19.73 22.71 42.17
CA PHE A 715 18.77 23.45 43.01
C PHE A 715 19.42 24.00 44.29
N LYS A 716 20.35 23.26 44.90
CA LYS A 716 20.99 23.60 46.19
C LYS A 716 22.08 24.66 46.04
N ASN A 717 22.79 24.68 44.91
CA ASN A 717 23.77 25.69 44.56
C ASN A 717 23.12 27.02 44.10
N GLY A 718 21.86 26.98 43.67
CA GLY A 718 21.20 28.09 42.99
C GLY A 718 21.51 28.19 41.50
N ASP A 719 22.03 27.11 40.89
CA ASP A 719 22.25 27.04 39.44
C ASP A 719 20.92 27.06 38.65
N ILE A 720 19.82 26.64 39.27
CA ILE A 720 18.44 26.67 38.74
C ILE A 720 17.43 27.05 39.83
N GLU A 721 16.38 27.81 39.49
CA GLU A 721 15.22 28.06 40.36
C GLU A 721 14.07 27.06 40.12
N ALA A 722 13.98 26.51 38.91
CA ALA A 722 12.98 25.53 38.49
C ALA A 722 13.59 24.49 37.54
N ALA A 723 13.07 23.27 37.57
CA ALA A 723 13.40 22.19 36.64
C ALA A 723 12.18 21.84 35.79
N PHE A 724 12.34 21.76 34.47
CA PHE A 724 11.29 21.35 33.54
C PHE A 724 11.44 19.87 33.18
N PHE A 725 10.34 19.13 33.37
CA PHE A 725 10.24 17.70 33.14
C PHE A 725 8.92 17.37 32.42
N VAL A 726 8.89 16.28 31.65
CA VAL A 726 7.61 15.66 31.31
C VAL A 726 7.00 14.97 32.54
N VAL A 727 5.67 14.89 32.65
CA VAL A 727 4.98 14.34 33.84
C VAL A 727 5.53 12.98 34.31
N PRO A 728 5.80 11.98 33.45
CA PRO A 728 6.38 10.70 33.88
C PRO A 728 7.79 10.85 34.49
N HIS A 729 8.61 11.73 33.93
CA HIS A 729 9.93 12.09 34.50
C HIS A 729 9.78 12.83 35.84
N ALA A 730 8.80 13.74 35.95
CA ALA A 730 8.51 14.47 37.18
C ALA A 730 8.04 13.54 38.32
N GLN A 731 7.21 12.54 38.01
CA GLN A 731 6.78 11.51 38.96
C GLN A 731 7.97 10.69 39.48
N VAL A 732 8.83 10.20 38.58
CA VAL A 732 10.06 9.46 38.97
C VAL A 732 11.02 10.34 39.78
N PHE A 733 11.17 11.62 39.43
CA PHE A 733 11.99 12.57 40.21
C PHE A 733 11.43 12.79 41.62
N LEU A 734 10.12 13.01 41.77
CA LEU A 734 9.48 13.27 43.06
C LEU A 734 9.41 12.01 43.93
N ALA A 735 9.23 10.83 43.34
CA ALA A 735 9.34 9.55 44.04
C ALA A 735 10.78 9.29 44.53
N LYS A 736 11.81 9.57 43.69
CA LYS A 736 13.21 9.45 44.10
C LYS A 736 13.61 10.47 45.19
N TYR A 737 13.06 11.68 45.15
CA TYR A 737 13.38 12.77 46.08
C TYR A 737 12.15 13.24 46.86
N CYS A 738 11.57 12.33 47.64
CA CYS A 738 10.31 12.43 48.42
C CYS A 738 10.08 13.72 49.25
N LYS A 739 11.08 14.57 49.45
CA LYS A 739 11.07 15.70 50.40
C LYS A 739 11.80 16.90 49.80
N GLY A 740 11.16 18.07 49.83
CA GLY A 740 11.75 19.35 49.45
C GLY A 740 11.41 19.84 48.05
N TYR A 741 10.73 19.04 47.22
CA TYR A 741 10.33 19.39 45.86
C TYR A 741 8.82 19.20 45.64
N THR A 742 8.24 19.95 44.69
CA THR A 742 6.83 19.85 44.28
C THR A 742 6.68 20.26 42.81
N MET A 743 5.65 19.77 42.12
CA MET A 743 5.19 20.41 40.88
C MET A 743 4.57 21.79 41.16
N ALA A 744 4.61 22.68 40.18
CA ALA A 744 4.00 24.00 40.21
C ALA A 744 3.61 24.47 38.79
N GLY A 745 2.75 25.49 38.70
CA GLY A 745 2.27 26.06 37.43
C GLY A 745 1.32 25.13 36.64
N PRO A 746 0.88 25.58 35.45
CA PRO A 746 0.11 24.75 34.53
C PRO A 746 1.00 23.70 33.86
N THR A 747 0.46 22.50 33.64
CA THR A 747 1.10 21.48 32.78
C THR A 747 0.69 21.70 31.33
N PHE A 748 1.64 21.90 30.43
CA PHE A 748 1.37 21.99 28.99
C PHE A 748 1.12 20.58 28.45
N LYS A 749 -0.01 20.35 27.77
CA LYS A 749 -0.31 19.05 27.14
C LYS A 749 0.67 18.77 26.00
N LEU A 750 1.12 17.51 25.90
CA LEU A 750 1.98 17.01 24.83
C LEU A 750 1.33 15.77 24.18
N GLY A 751 2.07 15.05 23.32
CA GLY A 751 1.55 13.93 22.55
C GLY A 751 1.54 12.58 23.28
N GLY A 752 2.30 12.45 24.38
CA GLY A 752 2.55 11.17 25.04
C GLY A 752 3.83 10.49 24.54
N PHE A 753 4.23 9.41 25.20
CA PHE A 753 5.32 8.56 24.73
C PHE A 753 4.79 7.53 23.73
N GLY A 754 5.40 7.44 22.55
CA GLY A 754 5.01 6.48 21.49
C GLY A 754 6.21 5.69 20.95
N PHE A 755 5.94 4.54 20.34
CA PHE A 755 6.94 3.81 19.57
C PHE A 755 7.04 4.37 18.15
N VAL A 756 8.25 4.42 17.60
CA VAL A 756 8.58 5.06 16.32
C VAL A 756 8.77 3.99 15.25
N PHE A 757 8.12 4.17 14.11
CA PHE A 757 8.23 3.29 12.93
C PHE A 757 8.45 4.10 11.64
N PRO A 758 9.02 3.50 10.58
CA PRO A 758 9.12 4.14 9.27
C PRO A 758 7.75 4.58 8.74
N LYS A 759 7.72 5.65 7.92
CA LYS A 759 6.48 6.13 7.30
C LYS A 759 5.78 5.04 6.50
N GLY A 760 4.46 4.92 6.71
CA GLY A 760 3.63 3.88 6.08
C GLY A 760 3.78 2.47 6.68
N SER A 761 4.58 2.27 7.73
CA SER A 761 4.76 0.94 8.33
C SER A 761 3.46 0.41 8.96
N PRO A 762 3.00 -0.81 8.62
CA PRO A 762 1.81 -1.41 9.23
C PRO A 762 2.00 -1.72 10.72
N LEU A 763 3.25 -1.79 11.20
CA LEU A 763 3.55 -1.99 12.61
C LEU A 763 2.95 -0.88 13.49
N ALA A 764 2.91 0.38 13.01
CA ALA A 764 2.34 1.48 13.78
C ALA A 764 0.85 1.25 14.13
N PHE A 765 0.09 0.62 13.22
CA PHE A 765 -1.31 0.24 13.46
C PHE A 765 -1.41 -0.95 14.42
N ASP A 766 -0.67 -2.03 14.16
CA ASP A 766 -0.75 -3.26 14.96
C ASP A 766 -0.28 -3.05 16.41
N PHE A 767 0.78 -2.25 16.60
CA PHE A 767 1.23 -1.83 17.92
C PHE A 767 0.22 -0.91 18.62
N SER A 768 -0.50 -0.05 17.89
CA SER A 768 -1.57 0.77 18.47
C SER A 768 -2.72 -0.08 19.00
N GLU A 769 -3.18 -1.07 18.22
CA GLU A 769 -4.21 -2.02 18.65
C GLU A 769 -3.72 -2.86 19.85
N ALA A 770 -2.46 -3.29 19.84
CA ALA A 770 -1.87 -4.07 20.92
C ALA A 770 -1.61 -3.26 22.20
N ILE A 771 -1.26 -1.96 22.11
CA ILE A 771 -1.15 -1.03 23.26
C ILE A 771 -2.51 -0.88 23.95
N LEU A 772 -3.58 -0.65 23.19
CA LEU A 772 -4.94 -0.56 23.75
C LEU A 772 -5.29 -1.84 24.53
N LYS A 773 -4.95 -3.02 24.01
CA LYS A 773 -5.11 -4.32 24.71
C LYS A 773 -4.19 -4.51 25.92
N VAL A 774 -3.11 -3.74 26.10
CA VAL A 774 -2.34 -3.70 27.37
C VAL A 774 -3.09 -2.87 28.41
N THR A 775 -3.62 -1.73 27.99
CA THR A 775 -4.36 -0.78 28.84
C THR A 775 -5.72 -1.32 29.28
N GLU A 776 -6.53 -1.86 28.36
CA GLU A 776 -7.85 -2.45 28.63
C GLU A 776 -7.78 -3.65 29.58
N ASN A 777 -6.74 -4.48 29.45
CA ASN A 777 -6.47 -5.60 30.36
C ASN A 777 -5.93 -5.16 31.75
N GLY A 778 -5.73 -3.86 31.97
CA GLY A 778 -5.22 -3.32 33.24
C GLY A 778 -3.75 -3.64 33.53
N GLU A 779 -2.94 -4.03 32.54
CA GLU A 779 -1.52 -4.32 32.72
C GLU A 779 -0.67 -3.03 32.70
N MET A 780 -1.06 -2.00 31.93
CA MET A 780 -0.32 -0.73 31.87
C MET A 780 -0.17 -0.06 33.26
N PRO A 781 -1.24 0.10 34.07
CA PRO A 781 -1.12 0.71 35.40
C PRO A 781 -0.27 -0.13 36.38
N GLN A 782 -0.17 -1.45 36.17
CA GLN A 782 0.70 -2.31 36.98
C GLN A 782 2.18 -2.06 36.66
N LEU A 783 2.52 -1.84 35.39
CA LEU A 783 3.88 -1.45 34.97
C LEU A 783 4.24 -0.04 35.47
N GLU A 784 3.30 0.91 35.45
CA GLU A 784 3.51 2.25 36.01
C GLU A 784 3.69 2.21 37.54
N GLN A 785 2.90 1.39 38.24
CA GLN A 785 3.08 1.17 39.67
C GLN A 785 4.42 0.47 39.97
N HIS A 786 4.84 -0.50 39.16
CA HIS A 786 6.13 -1.19 39.29
C HIS A 786 7.30 -0.19 39.20
N LEU A 787 7.32 0.64 38.16
CA LEU A 787 8.27 1.73 37.93
C LEU A 787 8.46 2.61 39.19
N LEU A 788 7.35 3.08 39.78
CA LEU A 788 7.38 3.96 40.95
C LEU A 788 7.67 3.22 42.27
N SER A 789 7.24 1.95 42.41
CA SER A 789 7.40 1.15 43.65
C SER A 789 8.86 0.93 44.07
N SER A 790 9.80 1.02 43.12
CA SER A 790 11.24 0.98 43.39
C SER A 790 11.71 2.13 44.30
N TYR A 791 10.96 3.24 44.36
CA TYR A 791 11.17 4.37 45.25
C TYR A 791 10.13 4.40 46.37
N ASN A 792 10.19 3.39 47.25
CA ASN A 792 9.41 3.35 48.49
C ASN A 792 9.85 4.47 49.46
N CYS A 793 9.39 5.70 49.20
CA CYS A 793 9.27 6.75 50.20
C CYS A 793 8.51 6.17 51.39
N SER A 794 9.21 5.89 52.50
CA SER A 794 8.58 5.25 53.67
C SER A 794 7.33 6.04 54.07
N SER A 795 6.19 5.37 54.01
CA SER A 795 4.86 5.96 54.13
C SER A 795 4.53 6.32 55.57
N THR A 796 5.23 7.34 56.09
CA THR A 796 4.60 8.34 56.96
C THR A 796 3.61 9.21 56.18
N THR A 797 2.90 8.63 55.20
CA THR A 797 1.50 8.94 54.93
C THR A 797 0.64 8.30 56.03
N GLY A 798 0.80 8.81 57.25
CA GLY A 798 -0.41 9.35 57.84
C GLY A 798 -0.88 10.50 56.92
N ILE A 799 -2.16 10.76 56.71
CA ILE A 799 -3.20 10.77 57.75
C ILE A 799 -2.54 11.01 59.11
N SER A 800 -1.90 12.18 59.22
CA SER A 800 -1.22 12.56 60.45
C SER A 800 -2.28 12.69 61.54
N GLU A 801 -2.43 11.61 62.32
CA GLU A 801 -3.18 11.61 63.57
C GLU A 801 -2.82 12.88 64.35
N GLY A 802 -3.87 13.58 64.81
CA GLY A 802 -3.93 15.05 64.88
C GLY A 802 -2.59 15.76 65.07
N SER A 803 -2.13 16.47 64.03
CA SER A 803 -0.79 17.08 63.93
C SER A 803 -0.37 17.84 65.19
N SER A 804 0.33 17.15 66.09
CA SER A 804 0.66 17.65 67.42
C SER A 804 1.56 18.88 67.34
N LEU A 805 1.17 19.97 67.99
CA LEU A 805 1.94 21.21 68.03
C LEU A 805 3.22 21.02 68.85
N GLY A 806 4.31 20.64 68.19
CA GLY A 806 5.64 20.61 68.80
C GLY A 806 6.09 22.01 69.27
N PRO A 807 7.12 22.11 70.14
CA PRO A 807 7.43 23.36 70.84
C PRO A 807 7.97 24.51 69.96
N ARG A 808 8.30 24.28 68.68
CA ARG A 808 8.99 25.27 67.81
C ARG A 808 8.22 26.57 67.54
N PRO A 809 6.91 26.60 67.21
CA PRO A 809 6.15 27.84 67.02
C PRO A 809 6.08 28.72 68.28
N PHE A 810 6.22 28.09 69.45
CA PHE A 810 6.21 28.73 70.77
C PHE A 810 7.62 28.94 71.34
N ALA A 811 8.67 28.48 70.64
CA ALA A 811 10.04 28.57 71.12
C ALA A 811 10.51 30.02 71.27
N GLY A 812 9.94 30.98 70.54
CA GLY A 812 10.15 32.40 70.79
C GLY A 812 9.64 32.82 72.17
N LEU A 813 8.45 32.37 72.59
CA LEU A 813 7.92 32.64 73.94
C LEU A 813 8.75 31.93 75.01
N PHE A 814 9.14 30.68 74.79
CA PHE A 814 10.02 29.95 75.72
C PHE A 814 11.42 30.58 75.82
N LEU A 815 11.95 31.13 74.72
CA LEU A 815 13.21 31.89 74.70
C LEU A 815 13.05 33.34 75.19
N LEU A 816 11.86 33.94 75.19
CA LEU A 816 11.64 35.25 75.81
C LEU A 816 11.50 35.08 77.33
N SER A 817 10.69 34.12 77.78
CA SER A 817 10.55 33.79 79.21
C SER A 817 11.87 33.26 79.79
N GLY A 818 12.38 32.15 79.25
CA GLY A 818 13.64 31.56 79.66
C GLY A 818 14.86 32.44 79.34
N GLY A 819 14.80 33.30 78.32
CA GLY A 819 15.86 34.25 77.99
C GLY A 819 15.84 35.53 78.82
N VAL A 820 14.70 35.97 79.36
CA VAL A 820 14.65 37.02 80.40
C VAL A 820 15.17 36.45 81.72
N SER A 821 14.79 35.22 82.08
CA SER A 821 15.38 34.51 83.22
C SER A 821 16.90 34.31 83.05
N ALA A 822 17.34 33.89 81.86
CA ALA A 822 18.76 33.70 81.56
C ALA A 822 19.51 35.02 81.36
N PHE A 823 18.87 36.12 80.94
CA PHE A 823 19.49 37.45 80.88
C PHE A 823 19.65 38.06 82.27
N ALA A 824 18.68 37.85 83.18
CA ALA A 824 18.85 38.14 84.60
C ALA A 824 20.01 37.33 85.22
N PHE A 825 20.28 36.12 84.71
CA PHE A 825 21.46 35.31 85.06
C PHE A 825 22.76 35.73 84.32
N LEU A 826 22.66 36.25 83.10
CA LEU A 826 23.79 36.48 82.18
C LEU A 826 24.27 37.94 82.13
N VAL A 827 23.48 38.91 82.59
CA VAL A 827 24.00 40.23 83.02
C VAL A 827 25.00 40.04 84.17
N THR A 828 24.74 39.06 85.04
CA THR A 828 25.64 38.62 86.11
C THR A 828 26.94 38.00 85.54
N ALA A 829 26.88 37.37 84.37
CA ALA A 829 28.00 36.65 83.75
C ALA A 829 28.76 37.41 82.63
N VAL A 830 28.17 38.38 81.94
CA VAL A 830 28.86 39.17 80.88
C VAL A 830 29.65 40.36 81.45
N ARG A 831 29.48 40.64 82.75
CA ARG A 831 30.53 41.31 83.54
C ARG A 831 31.89 40.58 83.47
N LEU A 832 31.89 39.27 83.22
CA LEU A 832 33.06 38.39 83.33
C LEU A 832 33.90 38.26 82.04
N GLY A 833 33.41 38.72 80.87
CA GLY A 833 34.07 38.44 79.58
C GLY A 833 33.94 39.53 78.51
N ARG A 834 35.06 40.21 78.18
CA ARG A 834 35.09 41.34 77.21
C ARG A 834 36.44 41.49 76.46
N ARG A 835 36.77 40.62 75.47
CA ARG A 835 38.04 40.64 74.67
C ARG A 835 37.94 40.14 73.17
N HIS A 836 38.18 41.04 72.15
CA HIS A 836 38.78 40.87 70.74
C HIS A 836 38.01 40.50 69.38
N ASN A 837 38.48 40.93 68.12
CA ASN A 837 37.84 40.97 66.70
C ASN A 837 38.80 41.52 65.49
N HIS A 838 38.73 41.60 64.08
CA HIS A 838 38.21 40.96 62.76
C HIS A 838 38.77 41.64 61.38
N PHE A 839 38.57 41.18 60.07
CA PHE A 839 39.19 41.70 58.73
C PHE A 839 38.40 41.75 57.29
N ILE A 840 39.03 41.80 56.04
CA ILE A 840 38.67 42.46 54.64
C ILE A 840 39.35 41.81 53.29
N GLN A 841 39.17 41.95 51.89
CA GLN A 841 38.25 42.34 50.68
C GLN A 841 38.82 42.04 49.15
N ALA A 842 38.13 42.20 47.93
CA ALA A 842 38.59 41.87 46.47
C ALA A 842 37.83 42.43 45.11
N LYS A 843 38.28 42.25 43.77
CA LYS A 843 37.66 42.80 42.42
C LYS A 843 38.21 42.42 40.90
N LEU A 844 37.48 42.60 39.69
CA LEU A 844 37.87 42.92 38.18
C LEU A 844 37.44 42.06 36.82
N SER A 845 37.52 42.53 35.48
CA SER A 845 37.03 41.89 34.12
C SER A 845 37.46 42.42 32.61
N ARG A 846 37.08 41.81 31.38
CA ARG A 846 37.41 42.14 29.86
C ARG A 846 36.64 41.32 28.64
N THR A 847 36.62 41.27 27.22
CA THR A 847 37.24 41.77 25.84
C THR A 847 36.40 41.75 24.40
N ARG A 848 36.80 41.22 23.13
CA ARG A 848 36.26 41.50 21.64
C ARG A 848 36.39 40.42 20.39
N ARG A 849 35.98 40.66 19.03
CA ARG A 849 35.88 39.71 17.76
C ARG A 849 35.87 40.23 16.19
N TRP A 850 35.94 39.38 15.05
CA TRP A 850 35.33 39.41 13.58
C TRP A 850 35.92 38.55 12.30
N GLU A 851 35.32 38.47 11.01
CA GLU A 851 35.47 37.51 9.75
C GLU A 851 35.25 38.14 8.24
N PRO A 852 34.99 37.64 6.90
CA PRO A 852 34.95 36.39 5.91
C PRO A 852 35.22 36.47 4.25
N THR A 853 34.87 35.46 3.29
CA THR A 853 34.69 35.34 1.68
C THR A 853 35.73 34.67 0.61
N GLY A 854 35.67 34.20 -0.74
CA GLY A 854 34.83 33.84 -2.06
C GLY A 854 35.70 33.44 -3.41
N GLU A 855 35.52 32.95 -4.74
CA GLU A 855 34.65 32.26 -5.88
C GLU A 855 35.52 31.78 -7.22
N ALA A 856 35.35 31.24 -8.53
CA ALA A 856 34.46 30.66 -9.72
C ALA A 856 35.31 29.91 -10.94
N ASN A 857 35.12 29.39 -12.25
CA ASN A 857 34.22 28.92 -13.48
C ASN A 857 35.09 28.23 -14.73
N GLN A 858 34.91 27.64 -16.02
CA GLN A 858 34.03 26.98 -17.18
C GLN A 858 34.92 26.33 -18.43
N ARG A 859 34.71 25.69 -19.69
CA ARG A 859 33.75 24.97 -20.75
C ARG A 859 34.43 24.25 -22.08
N GLY A 860 33.78 23.53 -23.12
CA GLY A 860 34.30 23.00 -24.52
C GLY A 860 33.46 22.03 -25.55
N ASP A 861 33.83 21.70 -26.87
CA ASP A 861 32.99 21.11 -28.08
C ASP A 861 33.61 20.31 -29.42
N ASP A 862 32.82 19.59 -30.36
CA ASP A 862 32.90 19.18 -31.92
C ASP A 862 33.06 17.70 -32.68
N CYS A 863 33.11 17.49 -34.08
CA CYS A 863 32.59 16.30 -35.01
C CYS A 863 33.28 15.72 -36.41
N VAL A 864 32.74 14.69 -37.24
CA VAL A 864 32.83 14.25 -38.78
C VAL A 864 32.96 12.69 -39.33
N GLY A 865 32.55 12.21 -40.58
CA GLY A 865 32.42 10.74 -41.12
C GLY A 865 32.54 10.25 -42.67
N LYS A 866 32.06 9.01 -43.13
CA LYS A 866 32.30 8.26 -44.48
C LYS A 866 31.40 6.96 -44.94
N PRO A 867 31.49 6.25 -46.17
CA PRO A 867 30.45 5.48 -47.06
C PRO A 867 30.28 3.90 -47.30
N GLY A 868 29.12 3.42 -47.91
CA GLY A 868 28.86 2.06 -48.57
C GLY A 868 27.40 1.50 -48.97
N ILE A 869 27.15 1.05 -50.24
CA ILE A 869 26.15 0.03 -50.81
C ILE A 869 24.56 0.15 -50.75
N THR A 870 23.85 -0.20 -51.85
CA THR A 870 22.36 -0.19 -52.12
C THR A 870 21.55 -1.32 -51.44
N ARG A 871 20.52 -1.00 -50.63
CA ARG A 871 19.77 -1.94 -49.75
C ARG A 871 18.30 -1.51 -49.48
N ARG A 872 17.41 -2.42 -49.06
CA ARG A 872 15.95 -2.18 -48.85
C ARG A 872 15.47 -2.37 -47.40
N ILE A 873 14.69 -1.42 -46.90
CA ILE A 873 14.12 -1.41 -45.54
C ILE A 873 12.59 -1.23 -45.62
N GLY A 874 11.82 -1.98 -44.84
CA GLY A 874 10.38 -1.83 -44.70
C GLY A 874 10.01 -0.83 -43.62
N VAL A 875 8.90 -0.10 -43.79
CA VAL A 875 8.40 0.88 -42.82
C VAL A 875 6.91 0.71 -42.58
N VAL A 876 6.50 0.58 -41.31
CA VAL A 876 5.10 0.42 -40.88
C VAL A 876 4.73 1.54 -39.90
N ILE A 877 3.88 2.49 -40.32
CA ILE A 877 3.56 3.69 -39.53
C ILE A 877 2.08 4.07 -39.64
N ASP A 878 1.60 4.96 -38.77
CA ASP A 878 0.22 5.47 -38.80
C ASP A 878 0.17 6.86 -39.45
N TYR A 879 -0.26 6.96 -40.71
CA TYR A 879 -0.39 8.25 -41.40
C TYR A 879 -1.52 9.13 -40.83
N SER A 880 -2.45 8.57 -40.05
CA SER A 880 -3.51 9.35 -39.39
C SER A 880 -3.00 10.10 -38.15
N SER A 881 -1.91 9.62 -37.54
CA SER A 881 -1.26 10.24 -36.38
C SER A 881 -0.28 11.36 -36.79
N ARG A 882 -0.18 12.40 -35.96
CA ARG A 882 0.83 13.45 -36.12
C ARG A 882 2.25 12.88 -36.05
N ALA A 883 2.52 12.00 -35.07
CA ALA A 883 3.81 11.34 -34.92
C ALA A 883 4.20 10.56 -36.19
N GLY A 884 3.32 9.73 -36.76
CA GLY A 884 3.63 8.96 -37.97
C GLY A 884 3.90 9.82 -39.22
N LYS A 885 3.23 10.97 -39.37
CA LYS A 885 3.57 11.96 -40.41
C LYS A 885 4.99 12.50 -40.25
N GLU A 886 5.38 12.85 -39.03
CA GLU A 886 6.73 13.33 -38.73
C GLU A 886 7.78 12.24 -38.91
N GLN A 887 7.52 11.03 -38.40
CA GLN A 887 8.39 9.86 -38.55
C GLN A 887 8.68 9.56 -40.02
N ARG A 888 7.66 9.60 -40.88
CA ARG A 888 7.82 9.41 -42.34
C ARG A 888 8.83 10.39 -42.92
N ILE A 889 8.63 11.68 -42.69
CA ILE A 889 9.49 12.75 -43.24
C ILE A 889 10.89 12.65 -42.66
N ALA A 890 11.01 12.33 -41.37
CA ALA A 890 12.30 12.15 -40.72
C ALA A 890 13.10 10.96 -41.28
N MET A 891 12.47 9.81 -41.56
CA MET A 891 13.12 8.67 -42.21
C MET A 891 13.53 9.00 -43.66
N GLU A 892 12.64 9.62 -44.45
CA GLU A 892 12.97 10.06 -45.81
C GLU A 892 14.13 11.07 -45.80
N MET A 893 14.21 11.95 -44.80
CA MET A 893 15.34 12.86 -44.59
C MET A 893 16.62 12.16 -44.13
N ALA A 894 16.54 11.19 -43.20
CA ALA A 894 17.69 10.47 -42.67
C ALA A 894 18.42 9.71 -43.77
N ILE A 895 17.67 9.01 -44.65
CA ILE A 895 18.26 8.29 -45.78
C ILE A 895 18.91 9.25 -46.77
N GLN A 896 18.31 10.42 -47.06
CA GLN A 896 18.95 11.45 -47.88
C GLN A 896 20.23 12.00 -47.25
N ASP A 897 20.20 12.35 -45.96
CA ASP A 897 21.33 12.94 -45.25
C ASP A 897 22.46 11.91 -45.03
N PHE A 898 22.12 10.63 -44.89
CA PHE A 898 23.06 9.50 -44.90
C PHE A 898 23.77 9.42 -46.26
N HIS A 899 23.02 9.37 -47.37
CA HIS A 899 23.60 9.36 -48.73
C HIS A 899 24.53 10.57 -48.97
N HIS A 900 24.19 11.73 -48.41
CA HIS A 900 25.01 12.96 -48.51
C HIS A 900 26.27 12.93 -47.62
N SER A 901 26.22 12.30 -46.45
CA SER A 901 27.29 12.38 -45.44
C SER A 901 28.28 11.22 -45.52
N THR A 902 27.80 10.01 -45.81
CA THR A 902 28.67 8.85 -45.98
C THR A 902 29.27 8.90 -47.40
N CYS A 903 28.44 9.16 -48.42
CA CYS A 903 28.73 9.28 -49.87
C CYS A 903 28.72 7.98 -50.70
N SER A 904 28.20 6.85 -50.21
CA SER A 904 27.75 5.78 -51.10
C SER A 904 26.74 4.86 -50.44
N GLY A 905 25.92 4.22 -51.27
CA GLY A 905 24.91 3.27 -50.86
C GLY A 905 23.50 3.80 -51.04
N HIS A 906 22.76 3.19 -51.96
CA HIS A 906 21.45 3.65 -52.40
C HIS A 906 20.35 2.95 -51.58
N LEU A 907 20.20 3.34 -50.31
CA LEU A 907 19.16 2.79 -49.43
C LEU A 907 17.75 3.22 -49.85
N VAL A 908 16.77 2.31 -49.74
CA VAL A 908 15.37 2.50 -50.16
C VAL A 908 14.39 2.09 -49.06
N LEU A 909 13.36 2.91 -48.82
CA LEU A 909 12.30 2.69 -47.84
C LEU A 909 10.99 2.25 -48.52
N CYS A 910 10.41 1.11 -48.12
CA CYS A 910 9.11 0.62 -48.57
C CYS A 910 8.05 0.82 -47.46
N PHE A 911 7.10 1.74 -47.64
CA PHE A 911 6.16 2.14 -46.58
C PHE A 911 4.78 1.44 -46.67
N LYS A 912 4.18 1.17 -45.49
CA LYS A 912 2.78 0.74 -45.30
C LYS A 912 2.08 1.57 -44.21
N ASP A 913 0.78 1.75 -44.36
CA ASP A 913 -0.08 2.48 -43.41
C ASP A 913 -0.85 1.53 -42.49
N THR A 914 -0.83 1.85 -41.20
CA THR A 914 -1.58 1.14 -40.16
C THR A 914 -2.91 1.78 -39.83
N ASN A 915 -3.08 3.10 -40.08
CA ASN A 915 -4.25 3.88 -39.67
C ASN A 915 -4.67 3.56 -38.20
N GLY A 916 -3.70 3.57 -37.29
CA GLY A 916 -3.92 3.41 -35.84
C GLY A 916 -4.46 2.05 -35.38
N SER A 917 -4.03 0.94 -35.99
CA SER A 917 -4.51 -0.41 -35.65
C SER A 917 -3.37 -1.46 -35.61
N SER A 918 -3.16 -2.11 -34.46
CA SER A 918 -2.19 -3.22 -34.31
C SER A 918 -2.41 -4.35 -35.31
N ALA A 919 -3.68 -4.69 -35.60
CA ALA A 919 -4.04 -5.72 -36.56
C ALA A 919 -3.52 -5.41 -37.98
N ARG A 920 -3.57 -4.13 -38.39
CA ARG A 920 -3.00 -3.68 -39.68
C ARG A 920 -1.49 -3.54 -39.62
N ALA A 921 -0.90 -3.19 -38.48
CA ALA A 921 0.55 -3.14 -38.30
C ALA A 921 1.20 -4.52 -38.49
N ALA A 922 0.69 -5.56 -37.81
CA ALA A 922 1.15 -6.94 -38.00
C ALA A 922 0.94 -7.42 -39.45
N SER A 923 -0.26 -7.19 -40.03
CA SER A 923 -0.55 -7.55 -41.43
C SER A 923 0.36 -6.83 -42.45
N SER A 924 0.71 -5.58 -42.18
CA SER A 924 1.61 -4.79 -43.04
C SER A 924 3.06 -5.24 -42.98
N ALA A 925 3.53 -5.66 -41.79
CA ALA A 925 4.86 -6.23 -41.63
C ALA A 925 5.00 -7.55 -42.39
N LEU A 926 4.03 -8.46 -42.25
CA LEU A 926 3.93 -9.71 -43.04
C LEU A 926 3.95 -9.44 -44.55
N GLU A 927 3.24 -8.40 -45.03
CA GLU A 927 3.23 -8.06 -46.45
C GLU A 927 4.61 -7.53 -46.93
N LEU A 928 5.29 -6.70 -46.13
CA LEU A 928 6.63 -6.18 -46.44
C LEU A 928 7.70 -7.29 -46.46
N ILE A 929 7.59 -8.27 -45.57
CA ILE A 929 8.52 -9.39 -45.50
C ILE A 929 8.26 -10.37 -46.65
N GLY A 930 7.02 -10.88 -46.76
CA GLY A 930 6.65 -11.87 -47.77
C GLY A 930 6.69 -11.38 -49.23
N ILE A 931 6.32 -10.13 -49.51
CA ILE A 931 6.22 -9.59 -50.88
C ILE A 931 7.41 -8.69 -51.25
N GLU A 932 7.70 -7.65 -50.46
CA GLU A 932 8.73 -6.66 -50.79
C GLU A 932 10.17 -7.12 -50.46
N ARG A 933 10.33 -8.24 -49.72
CA ARG A 933 11.61 -8.86 -49.34
C ARG A 933 12.58 -7.87 -48.67
N VAL A 934 12.06 -7.12 -47.71
CA VAL A 934 12.83 -6.13 -46.96
C VAL A 934 13.86 -6.78 -46.03
N GLN A 935 14.98 -6.10 -45.78
CA GLN A 935 16.10 -6.65 -44.99
C GLN A 935 15.96 -6.35 -43.48
N ALA A 936 15.13 -5.37 -43.14
CA ALA A 936 14.70 -5.01 -41.79
C ALA A 936 13.35 -4.29 -41.88
N VAL A 937 12.56 -4.26 -40.81
CA VAL A 937 11.32 -3.47 -40.69
C VAL A 937 11.46 -2.45 -39.57
N ILE A 938 11.27 -1.16 -39.87
CA ILE A 938 11.11 -0.09 -38.88
C ILE A 938 9.63 0.21 -38.71
N GLY A 939 9.18 0.61 -37.52
CA GLY A 939 7.85 1.22 -37.45
C GLY A 939 7.29 1.48 -36.08
N ALA A 940 6.03 1.91 -36.08
CA ALA A 940 5.17 1.94 -34.90
C ALA A 940 4.72 0.53 -34.45
N ILE A 941 5.46 -0.51 -34.82
CA ILE A 941 5.16 -1.92 -34.51
C ILE A 941 5.39 -2.17 -33.03
N ARG A 942 4.43 -2.77 -32.33
CA ARG A 942 4.56 -3.11 -30.91
C ARG A 942 5.23 -4.47 -30.68
N LYS A 943 5.79 -4.71 -29.48
CA LYS A 943 6.42 -6.00 -29.16
C LYS A 943 5.44 -7.17 -29.37
N GLN A 944 4.16 -7.01 -28.97
CA GLN A 944 3.13 -8.02 -29.15
C GLN A 944 2.81 -8.27 -30.63
N GLU A 945 2.73 -7.22 -31.45
CA GLU A 945 2.54 -7.35 -32.91
C GLU A 945 3.70 -8.10 -33.57
N ALA A 946 4.93 -7.80 -33.17
CA ALA A 946 6.14 -8.46 -33.67
C ALA A 946 6.19 -9.96 -33.29
N ILE A 947 5.62 -10.35 -32.13
CA ILE A 947 5.40 -11.78 -31.81
C ILE A 947 4.47 -12.42 -32.85
N ILE A 948 3.35 -11.77 -33.21
CA ILE A 948 2.39 -12.29 -34.21
C ILE A 948 3.09 -12.53 -35.55
N VAL A 949 3.88 -11.54 -36.01
CA VAL A 949 4.68 -11.64 -37.25
C VAL A 949 5.61 -12.85 -37.18
N SER A 950 6.39 -12.98 -36.11
CA SER A 950 7.38 -14.06 -35.95
C SER A 950 6.79 -15.48 -35.87
N GLU A 951 5.62 -15.66 -35.23
CA GLU A 951 5.00 -16.99 -35.13
C GLU A 951 4.30 -17.41 -36.44
N ILE A 952 3.87 -16.43 -37.26
CA ILE A 952 3.31 -16.68 -38.60
C ILE A 952 4.41 -16.94 -39.63
N GLU A 953 5.51 -16.17 -39.61
CA GLU A 953 6.64 -16.30 -40.56
C GLU A 953 7.75 -17.24 -40.12
N LYS A 954 7.44 -18.18 -39.21
CA LYS A 954 8.35 -19.21 -38.66
C LYS A 954 8.95 -20.18 -39.72
N THR A 955 8.60 -19.99 -40.99
CA THR A 955 9.13 -20.67 -42.18
C THR A 955 10.09 -19.83 -43.03
N THR A 956 10.30 -18.54 -42.73
CA THR A 956 11.01 -17.59 -43.63
C THR A 956 11.84 -16.51 -42.90
N ASN A 957 13.11 -16.82 -42.62
CA ASN A 957 14.24 -15.89 -42.51
C ASN A 957 14.22 -14.71 -41.50
N ASP A 958 13.76 -14.90 -40.25
CA ASP A 958 14.34 -14.21 -39.06
C ASP A 958 14.62 -12.67 -39.18
N ILE A 959 13.72 -11.88 -39.79
CA ILE A 959 14.01 -10.46 -40.14
C ILE A 959 14.01 -9.53 -38.92
N PRO A 960 14.96 -8.57 -38.80
CA PRO A 960 14.98 -7.62 -37.70
C PRO A 960 13.78 -6.65 -37.71
N ILE A 961 13.12 -6.51 -36.56
CA ILE A 961 11.99 -5.60 -36.35
C ILE A 961 12.41 -4.51 -35.34
N ILE A 962 12.40 -3.25 -35.76
CA ILE A 962 12.82 -2.08 -34.99
C ILE A 962 11.60 -1.21 -34.65
N SER A 963 11.21 -1.25 -33.37
CA SER A 963 10.06 -0.55 -32.82
C SER A 963 10.40 0.90 -32.43
N LEU A 964 9.56 1.84 -32.90
CA LEU A 964 9.53 3.24 -32.49
C LEU A 964 8.45 3.52 -31.42
N THR A 965 7.77 2.50 -30.91
CA THR A 965 6.77 2.63 -29.83
C THR A 965 7.39 2.26 -28.48
N SER A 966 7.04 2.99 -27.42
CA SER A 966 7.49 2.69 -26.06
C SER A 966 6.70 1.50 -25.48
N HIS A 967 7.41 0.44 -25.04
CA HIS A 967 6.78 -0.72 -24.41
C HIS A 967 6.94 -0.73 -22.91
N VAL A 968 5.96 -1.30 -22.21
CA VAL A 968 6.02 -1.56 -20.78
C VAL A 968 6.84 -2.83 -20.54
N THR A 969 8.11 -2.65 -20.16
CA THR A 969 8.95 -3.70 -19.61
C THR A 969 8.62 -3.91 -18.12
N ILE A 970 7.63 -4.76 -17.85
CA ILE A 970 7.45 -5.32 -16.50
C ILE A 970 8.67 -6.21 -16.20
N PRO A 971 9.33 -6.09 -15.03
CA PRO A 971 10.49 -6.92 -14.68
C PRO A 971 10.06 -8.35 -14.31
N THR A 972 9.80 -9.19 -15.32
CA THR A 972 9.69 -10.64 -15.16
C THR A 972 11.07 -11.26 -14.94
N SER A 973 11.15 -12.32 -14.13
CA SER A 973 12.43 -13.02 -13.86
C SER A 973 12.97 -13.79 -15.08
N MET A 974 12.12 -14.07 -16.06
CA MET A 974 12.49 -14.48 -17.42
C MET A 974 12.02 -13.40 -18.41
N PRO A 975 12.92 -12.72 -19.15
CA PRO A 975 12.51 -11.88 -20.26
C PRO A 975 12.03 -12.77 -21.40
N ASN A 976 10.76 -12.62 -21.79
CA ASN A 976 10.21 -13.28 -22.97
C ASN A 976 10.86 -12.64 -24.22
N GLN A 977 12.03 -13.17 -24.63
CA GLN A 977 12.90 -12.62 -25.66
C GLN A 977 12.39 -12.98 -27.06
N LEU A 978 11.81 -11.99 -27.74
CA LEU A 978 11.51 -12.08 -29.16
C LEU A 978 12.83 -11.94 -29.95
N PRO A 979 13.35 -12.99 -30.61
CA PRO A 979 14.58 -12.87 -31.38
C PRO A 979 14.42 -11.84 -32.49
N PHE A 980 15.49 -11.09 -32.76
CA PHE A 980 15.58 -10.06 -33.80
C PHE A 980 14.72 -8.80 -33.58
N PHE A 981 14.10 -8.62 -32.41
CA PHE A 981 13.42 -7.38 -32.02
C PHE A 981 14.37 -6.34 -31.41
N VAL A 982 14.11 -5.06 -31.67
CA VAL A 982 14.87 -3.88 -31.22
C VAL A 982 13.89 -2.78 -30.82
N GLN A 983 14.10 -2.09 -29.70
CA GLN A 983 13.26 -0.96 -29.26
C GLN A 983 14.07 0.35 -29.26
N PHE A 984 13.71 1.30 -30.15
CA PHE A 984 14.41 2.58 -30.32
C PHE A 984 13.85 3.71 -29.42
N SER A 985 12.72 3.46 -28.78
CA SER A 985 11.98 4.40 -27.93
C SER A 985 12.49 4.44 -26.49
N ASN A 986 12.14 5.50 -25.76
CA ASN A 986 12.46 5.64 -24.34
C ASN A 986 11.82 4.53 -23.49
N ASP A 987 12.51 4.10 -22.43
CA ASP A 987 11.95 3.23 -21.40
C ASP A 987 10.82 3.97 -20.64
N ILE A 988 9.60 3.45 -20.74
CA ILE A 988 8.41 4.03 -20.12
C ILE A 988 8.47 3.99 -18.58
N ASN A 989 9.33 3.16 -17.98
CA ASN A 989 9.61 3.20 -16.54
C ASN A 989 10.25 4.54 -16.12
N LEU A 990 10.97 5.23 -17.02
CA LEU A 990 11.49 6.58 -16.75
C LEU A 990 10.36 7.62 -16.71
N ASN A 991 9.38 7.51 -17.62
CA ASN A 991 8.19 8.36 -17.63
C ASN A 991 7.39 8.19 -16.32
N ILE A 992 7.21 6.95 -15.87
CA ILE A 992 6.55 6.64 -14.60
C ILE A 992 7.32 7.20 -13.38
N ARG A 993 8.65 7.04 -13.33
CA ARG A 993 9.49 7.61 -12.25
C ARG A 993 9.45 9.14 -12.23
N CYS A 994 9.40 9.79 -13.39
CA CYS A 994 9.24 11.24 -13.50
C CYS A 994 7.88 11.71 -12.92
N ILE A 995 6.79 10.99 -13.25
CA ILE A 995 5.46 11.24 -12.68
C ILE A 995 5.48 11.09 -11.15
N ALA A 996 6.10 10.03 -10.63
CA ALA A 996 6.21 9.81 -9.19
C ALA A 996 6.98 10.93 -8.48
N ALA A 997 8.14 11.35 -9.02
CA ALA A 997 8.92 12.46 -8.46
C ALA A 997 8.19 13.82 -8.51
N LEU A 998 7.41 14.09 -9.56
CA LEU A 998 6.54 15.28 -9.63
C LEU A 998 5.43 15.23 -8.57
N VAL A 999 4.82 14.07 -8.38
CA VAL A 999 3.78 13.87 -7.35
C VAL A 999 4.35 14.02 -5.93
N GLU A 1000 5.54 13.49 -5.69
CA GLU A 1000 6.28 13.62 -4.42
C GLU A 1000 6.58 15.09 -4.09
N LEU A 1001 7.12 15.83 -5.06
CA LEU A 1001 7.47 17.25 -4.93
C LEU A 1001 6.27 18.11 -4.52
N PHE A 1002 5.07 17.80 -5.00
CA PHE A 1002 3.82 18.52 -4.68
C PHE A 1002 2.92 17.80 -3.66
N GLN A 1003 3.35 16.67 -3.11
CA GLN A 1003 2.66 15.88 -2.06
C GLN A 1003 1.21 15.47 -2.42
N TRP A 1004 0.94 15.16 -3.69
CA TRP A 1004 -0.41 14.84 -4.18
C TRP A 1004 -0.84 13.39 -3.90
N ARG A 1005 -1.54 13.17 -2.78
CA ARG A 1005 -1.90 11.82 -2.29
C ARG A 1005 -2.93 11.03 -3.12
N LYS A 1006 -3.87 11.70 -3.80
CA LYS A 1006 -5.02 11.05 -4.48
C LYS A 1006 -5.11 11.47 -5.94
N ILE A 1007 -4.88 10.50 -6.82
CA ILE A 1007 -4.64 10.70 -8.25
C ILE A 1007 -5.70 9.98 -9.07
N THR A 1008 -6.04 10.58 -10.22
CA THR A 1008 -6.82 9.92 -11.28
C THR A 1008 -5.99 9.80 -12.55
N ALA A 1009 -5.76 8.58 -13.03
CA ALA A 1009 -5.14 8.35 -14.33
C ALA A 1009 -6.21 8.40 -15.45
N ILE A 1010 -5.85 8.93 -16.62
CA ILE A 1010 -6.68 9.00 -17.82
C ILE A 1010 -5.83 8.56 -19.01
N PHE A 1011 -6.34 7.62 -19.82
CA PHE A 1011 -5.63 7.12 -21.00
C PHE A 1011 -6.57 6.80 -22.17
N GLU A 1012 -6.01 6.77 -23.39
CA GLU A 1012 -6.71 6.29 -24.58
C GLU A 1012 -6.35 4.82 -24.78
N HIS A 1013 -7.27 3.93 -24.37
CA HIS A 1013 -7.18 2.51 -24.63
C HIS A 1013 -7.15 2.28 -26.14
N ASN A 1014 -6.01 1.82 -26.64
CA ASN A 1014 -5.90 1.45 -28.04
C ASN A 1014 -6.54 0.06 -28.25
N ASN A 1015 -7.06 -0.23 -29.46
CA ASN A 1015 -7.83 -1.46 -29.77
C ASN A 1015 -6.95 -2.73 -29.89
N ASP A 1016 -5.93 -2.82 -29.05
CA ASP A 1016 -4.66 -3.47 -29.37
C ASP A 1016 -4.20 -4.42 -28.27
N PHE A 1017 -3.31 -5.34 -28.63
CA PHE A 1017 -2.99 -6.55 -27.87
C PHE A 1017 -2.00 -6.36 -26.72
N SER A 1018 -1.85 -5.12 -26.25
CA SER A 1018 -0.95 -4.68 -25.19
C SER A 1018 -1.78 -4.06 -24.06
N GLY A 1019 -1.82 -4.68 -22.88
CA GLY A 1019 -2.70 -4.21 -21.80
C GLY A 1019 -2.15 -2.98 -21.06
N ASP A 1020 -2.84 -1.85 -21.21
CA ASP A 1020 -2.57 -0.58 -20.50
C ASP A 1020 -2.52 -0.74 -18.96
N SER A 1021 -3.12 -1.82 -18.44
CA SER A 1021 -3.01 -2.23 -17.03
C SER A 1021 -1.56 -2.38 -16.55
N GLY A 1022 -0.61 -2.77 -17.40
CA GLY A 1022 0.80 -2.89 -17.01
C GLY A 1022 1.42 -1.56 -16.63
N PHE A 1023 1.10 -0.50 -17.37
CA PHE A 1023 1.49 0.87 -17.05
C PHE A 1023 0.81 1.34 -15.75
N ILE A 1024 -0.48 1.05 -15.58
CA ILE A 1024 -1.25 1.45 -14.39
C ILE A 1024 -0.79 0.74 -13.10
N ILE A 1025 -0.32 -0.53 -13.16
CA ILE A 1025 0.35 -1.18 -12.03
C ILE A 1025 1.62 -0.42 -11.67
N LEU A 1026 2.57 -0.30 -12.61
CA LEU A 1026 3.88 0.32 -12.35
C LEU A 1026 3.75 1.78 -11.90
N LEU A 1027 2.75 2.51 -12.41
CA LEU A 1027 2.38 3.83 -11.94
C LEU A 1027 1.78 3.80 -10.52
N SER A 1028 0.84 2.90 -10.21
CA SER A 1028 0.30 2.76 -8.85
C SER A 1028 1.38 2.40 -7.84
N ASP A 1029 2.36 1.58 -8.20
CA ASP A 1029 3.39 1.10 -7.28
C ASP A 1029 4.49 2.16 -7.10
N SER A 1030 4.90 2.83 -8.17
CA SER A 1030 5.82 3.98 -8.09
C SER A 1030 5.22 5.16 -7.31
N LEU A 1031 3.90 5.38 -7.42
CA LEU A 1031 3.18 6.37 -6.61
C LEU A 1031 3.03 5.93 -5.14
N ARG A 1032 2.80 4.64 -4.88
CA ARG A 1032 2.77 4.08 -3.50
C ARG A 1032 4.09 4.31 -2.78
N VAL A 1033 5.23 4.16 -3.47
CA VAL A 1033 6.58 4.40 -2.89
C VAL A 1033 6.73 5.84 -2.38
N VAL A 1034 6.11 6.83 -3.02
CA VAL A 1034 6.13 8.25 -2.61
C VAL A 1034 4.92 8.67 -1.76
N GLY A 1035 4.13 7.70 -1.26
CA GLY A 1035 3.01 7.96 -0.35
C GLY A 1035 1.69 8.38 -1.01
N SER A 1036 1.51 8.10 -2.30
CA SER A 1036 0.34 8.47 -3.11
C SER A 1036 -0.38 7.27 -3.73
N GLU A 1037 -1.65 7.43 -4.08
CA GLU A 1037 -2.46 6.36 -4.67
C GLU A 1037 -3.26 6.82 -5.91
N VAL A 1038 -3.31 5.93 -6.92
CA VAL A 1038 -4.23 6.01 -8.05
C VAL A 1038 -5.58 5.46 -7.62
N GLU A 1039 -6.44 6.34 -7.10
CA GLU A 1039 -7.78 5.98 -6.61
C GLU A 1039 -8.78 5.72 -7.74
N TYR A 1040 -8.51 6.25 -8.93
CA TYR A 1040 -9.34 6.00 -10.11
C TYR A 1040 -8.48 5.99 -11.38
N HIS A 1041 -8.87 5.17 -12.35
CA HIS A 1041 -8.32 5.21 -13.70
C HIS A 1041 -9.48 5.23 -14.71
N LEU A 1042 -9.31 5.98 -15.79
CA LEU A 1042 -10.32 6.17 -16.81
C LEU A 1042 -9.74 5.86 -18.20
N ALA A 1043 -10.25 4.79 -18.81
CA ALA A 1043 -9.91 4.37 -20.16
C ALA A 1043 -10.95 4.88 -21.15
N PHE A 1044 -10.53 5.55 -22.22
CA PHE A 1044 -11.37 5.86 -23.38
C PHE A 1044 -10.96 4.98 -24.57
N PRO A 1045 -11.90 4.37 -25.32
CA PRO A 1045 -11.55 3.69 -26.57
C PRO A 1045 -11.09 4.73 -27.62
N PRO A 1046 -10.42 4.31 -28.72
CA PRO A 1046 -9.80 5.25 -29.64
C PRO A 1046 -10.84 6.18 -30.25
N LEU A 1047 -10.51 7.47 -30.41
CA LEU A 1047 -11.44 8.45 -30.99
C LEU A 1047 -12.08 7.97 -32.31
N SER A 1048 -11.34 7.25 -33.16
CA SER A 1048 -11.80 6.68 -34.43
C SER A 1048 -12.92 5.63 -34.31
N SER A 1049 -13.16 5.11 -33.10
CA SER A 1049 -14.19 4.10 -32.80
C SER A 1049 -15.48 4.66 -32.18
N LEU A 1050 -15.46 5.93 -31.75
CA LEU A 1050 -16.58 6.59 -31.09
C LEU A 1050 -17.51 7.27 -32.11
N SER A 1051 -18.80 6.89 -32.10
CA SER A 1051 -19.84 7.51 -32.93
C SER A 1051 -20.19 8.93 -32.48
N ASP A 1052 -19.96 9.26 -31.21
CA ASP A 1052 -19.95 10.62 -30.68
C ASP A 1052 -18.72 10.79 -29.78
N GLN A 1053 -17.71 11.48 -30.31
CA GLN A 1053 -16.46 11.78 -29.61
C GLN A 1053 -16.66 12.82 -28.49
N ASN A 1054 -17.66 13.71 -28.61
CA ASN A 1054 -17.89 14.81 -27.66
C ASN A 1054 -18.67 14.33 -26.44
N GLY A 1055 -19.84 13.73 -26.64
CA GLY A 1055 -20.71 13.27 -25.56
C GLY A 1055 -20.06 12.20 -24.69
N ALA A 1056 -19.23 11.33 -25.28
CA ALA A 1056 -18.48 10.31 -24.54
C ALA A 1056 -17.48 10.92 -23.54
N ILE A 1057 -16.74 11.97 -23.93
CA ILE A 1057 -15.76 12.65 -23.07
C ILE A 1057 -16.47 13.50 -22.01
N GLU A 1058 -17.51 14.23 -22.39
CA GLU A 1058 -18.30 15.05 -21.45
C GLU A 1058 -19.00 14.20 -20.36
N GLU A 1059 -19.49 13.00 -20.71
CA GLU A 1059 -20.12 12.08 -19.76
C GLU A 1059 -19.17 11.65 -18.64
N GLU A 1060 -17.97 11.18 -18.99
CA GLU A 1060 -17.02 10.70 -17.99
C GLU A 1060 -16.36 11.86 -17.22
N LEU A 1061 -16.08 13.00 -17.86
CA LEU A 1061 -15.64 14.22 -17.16
C LEU A 1061 -16.67 14.69 -16.12
N ARG A 1062 -17.98 14.53 -16.37
CA ARG A 1062 -19.04 14.87 -15.40
C ARG A 1062 -18.95 14.01 -14.13
N LYS A 1063 -18.59 12.74 -14.27
CA LYS A 1063 -18.36 11.80 -13.16
C LYS A 1063 -17.04 12.05 -12.44
N LEU A 1064 -16.01 12.53 -13.15
CA LEU A 1064 -14.77 12.98 -12.51
C LEU A 1064 -14.99 14.26 -11.69
N LYS A 1065 -15.77 15.21 -12.21
CA LYS A 1065 -16.12 16.45 -11.50
C LYS A 1065 -16.88 16.21 -10.19
N SER A 1066 -17.76 15.22 -10.15
CA SER A 1066 -18.54 14.86 -8.94
C SER A 1066 -17.75 14.06 -7.89
N LYS A 1067 -16.62 13.42 -8.26
CA LYS A 1067 -15.67 12.84 -7.29
C LYS A 1067 -14.92 13.95 -6.53
N SER A 1068 -14.29 13.60 -5.41
CA SER A 1068 -13.43 14.48 -4.62
C SER A 1068 -12.10 14.84 -5.31
N ASN A 1069 -11.64 14.02 -6.25
CA ASN A 1069 -10.26 14.08 -6.73
C ASN A 1069 -10.07 15.19 -7.76
N ARG A 1070 -8.90 15.84 -7.70
CA ARG A 1070 -8.59 17.03 -8.50
C ARG A 1070 -7.25 16.97 -9.22
N VAL A 1071 -6.47 15.90 -9.00
CA VAL A 1071 -5.19 15.65 -9.68
C VAL A 1071 -5.41 14.60 -10.75
N PHE A 1072 -5.26 14.99 -12.00
CA PHE A 1072 -5.50 14.18 -13.19
C PHE A 1072 -4.19 14.00 -13.96
N ILE A 1073 -3.91 12.78 -14.39
CA ILE A 1073 -2.68 12.43 -15.12
C ILE A 1073 -3.10 11.79 -16.45
N VAL A 1074 -2.79 12.46 -17.56
CA VAL A 1074 -3.08 12.00 -18.92
C VAL A 1074 -1.84 11.35 -19.50
N VAL A 1075 -1.97 10.08 -19.85
CA VAL A 1075 -0.90 9.12 -20.16
C VAL A 1075 -1.37 8.21 -21.30
N GLN A 1076 -0.44 7.70 -22.12
CA GLN A 1076 -0.78 6.73 -23.19
C GLN A 1076 -2.00 7.17 -24.04
N SER A 1077 -1.98 8.41 -24.55
CA SER A 1077 -3.07 8.98 -25.34
C SER A 1077 -2.57 9.68 -26.60
N SER A 1078 -3.40 9.71 -27.64
CA SER A 1078 -3.11 10.53 -28.82
C SER A 1078 -3.20 12.03 -28.51
N LEU A 1079 -2.43 12.85 -29.24
CA LEU A 1079 -2.52 14.31 -29.19
C LEU A 1079 -3.95 14.80 -29.45
N ARG A 1080 -4.66 14.15 -30.40
CA ARG A 1080 -6.04 14.50 -30.76
C ARG A 1080 -7.01 14.25 -29.60
N PHE A 1081 -6.84 13.15 -28.86
CA PHE A 1081 -7.60 12.90 -27.63
C PHE A 1081 -7.26 13.91 -26.54
N ALA A 1082 -5.98 14.18 -26.29
CA ALA A 1082 -5.56 15.14 -25.27
C ALA A 1082 -6.15 16.54 -25.53
N VAL A 1083 -6.06 17.04 -26.77
CA VAL A 1083 -6.65 18.33 -27.18
C VAL A 1083 -8.16 18.38 -26.92
N LEU A 1084 -8.90 17.34 -27.30
CA LEU A 1084 -10.35 17.30 -27.09
C LEU A 1084 -10.74 17.16 -25.61
N LEU A 1085 -9.97 16.37 -24.84
CA LEU A 1085 -10.13 16.22 -23.40
C LEU A 1085 -9.95 17.57 -22.68
N PHE A 1086 -8.90 18.33 -23.01
CA PHE A 1086 -8.65 19.64 -22.39
C PHE A 1086 -9.64 20.71 -22.84
N GLU A 1087 -10.12 20.68 -24.08
CA GLU A 1087 -11.24 21.51 -24.52
C GLU A 1087 -12.51 21.26 -23.70
N LYS A 1088 -12.89 19.99 -23.51
CA LYS A 1088 -14.05 19.64 -22.68
C LYS A 1088 -13.83 19.92 -21.19
N ALA A 1089 -12.63 19.68 -20.66
CA ALA A 1089 -12.27 20.06 -19.30
C ALA A 1089 -12.41 21.58 -19.07
N LYS A 1090 -11.99 22.41 -20.04
CA LYS A 1090 -12.15 23.87 -19.96
C LYS A 1090 -13.61 24.31 -20.06
N GLN A 1091 -14.39 23.74 -21.00
CA GLN A 1091 -15.84 23.96 -21.09
C GLN A 1091 -16.58 23.55 -19.80
N MET A 1092 -16.06 22.57 -19.06
CA MET A 1092 -16.63 22.09 -17.80
C MET A 1092 -16.02 22.73 -16.54
N ALA A 1093 -15.23 23.81 -16.65
CA ALA A 1093 -14.58 24.49 -15.51
C ALA A 1093 -13.73 23.54 -14.63
N MET A 1094 -13.08 22.55 -15.26
CA MET A 1094 -12.09 21.66 -14.65
C MET A 1094 -10.65 22.09 -14.94
N MET A 1095 -10.46 23.22 -15.64
CA MET A 1095 -9.15 23.90 -15.80
C MET A 1095 -8.99 25.07 -14.81
N ASP A 1096 -9.97 25.28 -13.94
CA ASP A 1096 -10.04 26.42 -13.01
C ASP A 1096 -9.27 26.14 -11.71
N LYS A 1097 -9.16 27.17 -10.86
CA LYS A 1097 -8.46 27.10 -9.56
C LYS A 1097 -8.95 25.91 -8.71
N GLY A 1098 -8.01 25.03 -8.36
CA GLY A 1098 -8.26 23.85 -7.54
C GLY A 1098 -8.17 22.52 -8.29
N TYR A 1099 -7.94 22.56 -9.61
CA TYR A 1099 -7.60 21.39 -10.43
C TYR A 1099 -6.10 21.36 -10.77
N VAL A 1100 -5.57 20.15 -10.98
CA VAL A 1100 -4.19 19.89 -11.43
C VAL A 1100 -4.25 18.87 -12.56
N TRP A 1101 -3.55 19.15 -13.65
CA TRP A 1101 -3.42 18.26 -14.79
C TRP A 1101 -1.96 18.03 -15.12
N ILE A 1102 -1.57 16.77 -15.27
CA ILE A 1102 -0.24 16.33 -15.70
C ILE A 1102 -0.39 15.62 -17.05
N VAL A 1103 0.51 15.90 -18.00
CA VAL A 1103 0.66 15.12 -19.24
C VAL A 1103 2.03 14.46 -19.28
N ALA A 1104 2.08 13.24 -19.82
CA ALA A 1104 3.33 12.50 -20.03
C ALA A 1104 4.03 12.88 -21.36
N ASP A 1105 5.27 12.39 -21.53
CA ASP A 1105 6.18 12.70 -22.65
C ASP A 1105 5.52 12.52 -24.02
N GLU A 1106 4.64 11.52 -24.18
CA GLU A 1106 3.99 11.21 -25.45
C GLU A 1106 3.08 12.35 -25.96
N ILE A 1107 2.49 13.11 -25.04
CA ILE A 1107 1.72 14.32 -25.33
C ILE A 1107 2.62 15.55 -25.28
N ALA A 1108 3.44 15.68 -24.23
CA ALA A 1108 4.26 16.86 -23.96
C ALA A 1108 5.29 17.16 -25.06
N SER A 1109 5.87 16.12 -25.67
CA SER A 1109 6.79 16.26 -26.81
C SER A 1109 6.10 16.66 -28.13
N LEU A 1110 4.77 16.62 -28.21
CA LEU A 1110 3.97 17.06 -29.36
C LEU A 1110 3.32 18.44 -29.19
N LEU A 1111 3.42 19.09 -28.02
CA LEU A 1111 2.81 20.40 -27.80
C LEU A 1111 3.42 21.53 -28.65
N ASP A 1112 4.67 21.37 -29.11
CA ASP A 1112 5.32 22.30 -30.05
C ASP A 1112 4.70 22.25 -31.48
N SER A 1113 3.75 21.34 -31.74
CA SER A 1113 2.95 21.26 -32.97
C SER A 1113 1.44 21.49 -32.73
N VAL A 1114 1.08 22.25 -31.69
CA VAL A 1114 -0.31 22.62 -31.36
C VAL A 1114 -0.50 24.13 -31.50
N ASP A 1115 -1.68 24.56 -31.93
CA ASP A 1115 -2.00 25.97 -32.13
C ASP A 1115 -2.11 26.77 -30.81
N SER A 1116 -1.86 28.08 -30.88
CA SER A 1116 -1.82 28.93 -29.68
C SER A 1116 -3.17 29.06 -28.97
N SER A 1117 -4.30 28.90 -29.68
CA SER A 1117 -5.64 28.92 -29.08
C SER A 1117 -5.90 27.65 -28.28
N THR A 1118 -5.49 26.49 -28.80
CA THR A 1118 -5.56 25.19 -28.11
C THR A 1118 -4.54 25.08 -26.97
N LEU A 1119 -3.33 25.61 -27.12
CA LEU A 1119 -2.39 25.75 -25.99
C LEU A 1119 -2.97 26.65 -24.88
N TYR A 1120 -3.73 27.70 -25.22
CA TYR A 1120 -4.49 28.48 -24.24
C TYR A 1120 -5.66 27.69 -23.62
N LYS A 1121 -6.21 26.66 -24.28
CA LYS A 1121 -7.15 25.71 -23.63
C LYS A 1121 -6.44 24.84 -22.58
N MET A 1122 -5.14 24.59 -22.74
CA MET A 1122 -4.27 23.79 -21.86
C MET A 1122 -3.49 24.63 -20.80
N GLN A 1123 -3.84 25.91 -20.60
CA GLN A 1123 -3.16 26.75 -19.61
C GLN A 1123 -3.28 26.15 -18.20
N GLY A 1124 -2.13 25.93 -17.55
CA GLY A 1124 -2.04 25.31 -16.21
C GLY A 1124 -1.77 23.80 -16.20
N VAL A 1125 -1.72 23.14 -17.36
CA VAL A 1125 -1.24 21.76 -17.48
C VAL A 1125 0.28 21.71 -17.23
N LEU A 1126 0.72 20.79 -16.37
CA LEU A 1126 2.12 20.42 -16.19
C LEU A 1126 2.48 19.29 -17.15
N GLY A 1127 3.69 19.32 -17.71
CA GLY A 1127 4.20 18.23 -18.55
C GLY A 1127 5.70 18.10 -18.43
N PHE A 1128 6.18 16.86 -18.51
CA PHE A 1128 7.59 16.55 -18.69
C PHE A 1128 7.80 16.03 -20.11
N ARG A 1129 8.92 16.39 -20.74
CA ARG A 1129 9.27 15.93 -22.08
C ARG A 1129 10.75 15.54 -22.16
N THR A 1130 11.07 14.63 -23.07
CA THR A 1130 12.44 14.20 -23.34
C THR A 1130 13.32 15.39 -23.72
N ASN A 1131 14.38 15.64 -22.94
CA ASN A 1131 15.30 16.74 -23.19
C ASN A 1131 16.40 16.31 -24.18
N PHE A 1132 16.51 17.03 -25.30
CA PHE A 1132 17.50 16.82 -26.35
C PHE A 1132 18.23 18.14 -26.67
N ILE A 1133 19.40 18.08 -27.30
CA ILE A 1133 20.30 19.24 -27.45
C ILE A 1133 19.85 20.15 -28.60
N ASP A 1134 18.83 20.96 -28.36
CA ASP A 1134 18.25 21.92 -29.30
C ASP A 1134 19.23 23.01 -29.77
N SER A 1135 20.18 23.37 -28.91
CA SER A 1135 21.28 24.31 -29.17
C SER A 1135 22.31 23.77 -30.17
N SER A 1136 22.32 22.47 -30.47
CA SER A 1136 23.26 21.87 -31.43
C SER A 1136 23.12 22.47 -32.84
N ARG A 1137 24.22 22.44 -33.60
CA ARG A 1137 24.24 22.94 -34.99
C ARG A 1137 23.46 22.03 -35.94
N SER A 1138 23.56 20.72 -35.73
CA SER A 1138 22.87 19.66 -36.47
C SER A 1138 21.35 19.74 -36.29
N PHE A 1139 20.83 19.81 -35.06
CA PHE A 1139 19.39 19.94 -34.83
C PHE A 1139 18.81 21.20 -35.48
N ARG A 1140 19.50 22.34 -35.41
CA ARG A 1140 19.04 23.58 -36.06
C ARG A 1140 18.98 23.46 -37.58
N GLN A 1141 19.93 22.76 -38.21
CA GLN A 1141 19.87 22.45 -39.65
C GLN A 1141 18.73 21.47 -39.99
N PHE A 1142 18.59 20.38 -39.24
CA PHE A 1142 17.51 19.42 -39.37
C PHE A 1142 16.13 20.10 -39.26
N LYS A 1143 15.90 20.89 -38.20
CA LYS A 1143 14.63 21.60 -37.95
C LYS A 1143 14.25 22.55 -39.10
N THR A 1144 15.22 23.21 -39.72
CA THR A 1144 14.99 24.07 -40.89
C THR A 1144 14.63 23.26 -42.14
N LYS A 1145 15.34 22.14 -42.42
CA LYS A 1145 15.03 21.25 -43.55
C LYS A 1145 13.66 20.57 -43.36
N PHE A 1146 13.38 20.09 -42.16
CA PHE A 1146 12.14 19.42 -41.77
C PHE A 1146 10.92 20.34 -41.94
N ARG A 1147 10.94 21.54 -41.34
CA ARG A 1147 9.82 22.51 -41.44
C ARG A 1147 9.38 22.73 -42.89
N ARG A 1148 10.36 22.97 -43.78
CA ARG A 1148 10.12 23.20 -45.22
C ARG A 1148 9.49 21.98 -45.91
N ILE A 1149 9.96 20.77 -45.62
CA ILE A 1149 9.41 19.54 -46.23
C ILE A 1149 8.02 19.24 -45.67
N TYR A 1150 7.79 19.49 -44.38
CA TYR A 1150 6.50 19.27 -43.73
C TYR A 1150 5.42 20.22 -44.27
N GLY A 1151 5.67 21.54 -44.30
CA GLY A 1151 4.71 22.52 -44.82
C GLY A 1151 4.32 22.28 -46.29
N ILE A 1152 5.28 21.91 -47.15
CA ILE A 1152 5.00 21.58 -48.55
C ILE A 1152 4.09 20.33 -48.69
N ARG A 1153 4.21 19.35 -47.78
CA ARG A 1153 3.48 18.08 -47.85
C ARG A 1153 2.15 18.09 -47.09
N PHE A 1154 2.01 18.98 -46.11
CA PHE A 1154 0.82 19.18 -45.29
C PHE A 1154 0.57 20.70 -45.13
N PRO A 1155 0.06 21.40 -46.16
CA PRO A 1155 -0.11 22.86 -46.13
C PRO A 1155 -1.04 23.34 -45.00
N ASP A 1156 -2.09 22.57 -44.71
CA ASP A 1156 -3.03 22.83 -43.60
C ASP A 1156 -2.39 22.72 -42.21
N GLU A 1157 -1.14 22.27 -42.12
CA GLU A 1157 -0.35 22.14 -40.89
C GLU A 1157 0.97 22.96 -40.92
N GLU A 1158 1.15 23.90 -41.87
CA GLU A 1158 2.43 24.61 -42.06
C GLU A 1158 2.88 25.40 -40.81
N GLU A 1159 1.94 26.05 -40.11
CA GLU A 1159 2.19 26.77 -38.84
C GLU A 1159 2.74 25.84 -37.74
N TYR A 1160 2.39 24.55 -37.81
CA TYR A 1160 2.74 23.53 -36.81
C TYR A 1160 3.94 22.67 -37.22
N SER A 1161 4.70 23.07 -38.25
CA SER A 1161 5.76 22.28 -38.91
C SER A 1161 7.02 21.98 -38.06
N ASN A 1162 6.98 22.16 -36.73
CA ASN A 1162 8.06 21.74 -35.82
C ASN A 1162 8.18 20.20 -35.76
N PRO A 1163 9.41 19.65 -35.74
CA PRO A 1163 9.64 18.25 -35.39
C PRO A 1163 9.61 18.01 -33.86
N SER A 1164 8.96 16.93 -33.44
CA SER A 1164 8.99 16.38 -32.08
C SER A 1164 10.12 15.36 -31.87
N ILE A 1165 10.25 14.81 -30.66
CA ILE A 1165 11.18 13.70 -30.35
C ILE A 1165 10.95 12.48 -31.27
N PHE A 1166 9.70 12.23 -31.70
CA PHE A 1166 9.36 11.12 -32.59
C PHE A 1166 9.98 11.26 -33.97
N ALA A 1167 10.15 12.50 -34.46
CA ALA A 1167 10.91 12.78 -35.68
C ALA A 1167 12.39 12.42 -35.48
N LEU A 1168 12.98 12.82 -34.35
CA LEU A 1168 14.41 12.60 -34.06
C LEU A 1168 14.72 11.10 -33.89
N GLN A 1169 13.90 10.38 -33.13
CA GLN A 1169 14.00 8.92 -32.97
C GLN A 1169 13.83 8.16 -34.28
N ALA A 1170 12.93 8.59 -35.17
CA ALA A 1170 12.75 7.95 -36.49
C ALA A 1170 13.89 8.26 -37.46
N TYR A 1171 14.45 9.47 -37.40
CA TYR A 1171 15.66 9.83 -38.13
C TYR A 1171 16.82 8.93 -37.68
N ASP A 1172 17.04 8.85 -36.37
CA ASP A 1172 18.12 8.08 -35.76
C ASP A 1172 17.95 6.57 -35.97
N ALA A 1173 16.72 6.03 -35.95
CA ALA A 1173 16.47 4.62 -36.27
C ALA A 1173 16.81 4.29 -37.72
N ALA A 1174 16.35 5.11 -38.67
CA ALA A 1174 16.70 4.95 -40.08
C ALA A 1174 18.20 5.08 -40.32
N TRP A 1175 18.88 6.01 -39.63
CA TRP A 1175 20.33 6.18 -39.68
C TRP A 1175 21.09 4.98 -39.10
N THR A 1176 20.69 4.48 -37.94
CA THR A 1176 21.29 3.31 -37.27
C THR A 1176 21.26 2.08 -38.19
N ILE A 1177 20.13 1.89 -38.86
CA ILE A 1177 19.92 0.77 -39.78
C ILE A 1177 20.65 1.00 -41.10
N ALA A 1178 20.67 2.23 -41.63
CA ALA A 1178 21.50 2.59 -42.78
C ALA A 1178 22.99 2.28 -42.53
N GLN A 1179 23.51 2.63 -41.35
CA GLN A 1179 24.89 2.38 -40.94
C GLN A 1179 25.19 0.89 -40.70
N ALA A 1180 24.30 0.18 -40.00
CA ALA A 1180 24.47 -1.26 -39.77
C ALA A 1180 24.37 -2.06 -41.09
N LEU A 1181 23.52 -1.61 -42.00
CA LEU A 1181 23.46 -2.12 -43.37
C LEU A 1181 24.77 -1.81 -44.11
N GLU A 1182 25.24 -0.55 -44.14
CA GLU A 1182 26.51 -0.11 -44.75
C GLU A 1182 27.71 -0.97 -44.31
N ASN A 1183 27.85 -1.21 -42.99
CA ASN A 1183 28.90 -2.05 -42.40
C ASN A 1183 28.78 -3.55 -42.75
N SER A 1184 27.56 -4.10 -42.82
CA SER A 1184 27.32 -5.53 -43.04
C SER A 1184 27.73 -5.99 -44.45
N GLN A 1185 28.28 -7.21 -44.59
CA GLN A 1185 28.62 -7.75 -45.91
C GLN A 1185 27.37 -7.93 -46.80
N ALA A 1186 27.53 -7.92 -48.12
CA ALA A 1186 26.42 -7.95 -49.08
C ALA A 1186 25.53 -9.21 -48.98
N ASN A 1187 26.06 -10.30 -48.44
CA ASN A 1187 25.36 -11.58 -48.22
C ASN A 1187 25.12 -11.87 -46.72
N ALA A 1188 25.18 -10.86 -45.84
CA ALA A 1188 25.02 -11.05 -44.40
C ALA A 1188 23.64 -11.64 -44.05
N THR A 1189 23.62 -12.59 -43.12
CA THR A 1189 22.39 -13.15 -42.56
C THR A 1189 21.65 -12.13 -41.68
N SER A 1190 20.34 -12.30 -41.52
CA SER A 1190 19.51 -11.46 -40.63
C SER A 1190 20.09 -11.35 -39.20
N LYS A 1191 20.75 -12.42 -38.74
CA LYS A 1191 21.41 -12.53 -37.43
C LYS A 1191 22.73 -11.76 -37.32
N GLU A 1192 23.42 -11.53 -38.43
CA GLU A 1192 24.61 -10.68 -38.49
C GLU A 1192 24.20 -9.20 -38.57
N LEU A 1193 23.20 -8.88 -39.40
CA LEU A 1193 22.62 -7.53 -39.46
C LEU A 1193 22.06 -7.08 -38.09
N TYR A 1194 21.36 -7.98 -37.39
CA TYR A 1194 20.87 -7.70 -36.03
C TYR A 1194 21.99 -7.38 -35.03
N ARG A 1195 23.08 -8.17 -35.04
CA ARG A 1195 24.25 -7.91 -34.17
C ARG A 1195 24.89 -6.56 -34.50
N GLU A 1196 24.99 -6.22 -35.77
CA GLU A 1196 25.56 -4.94 -36.21
C GLU A 1196 24.71 -3.78 -35.67
N ILE A 1197 23.38 -3.83 -35.81
CA ILE A 1197 22.43 -2.83 -35.27
C ILE A 1197 22.62 -2.63 -33.75
N LEU A 1198 22.79 -3.70 -32.97
CA LEU A 1198 23.03 -3.62 -31.53
C LEU A 1198 24.44 -3.07 -31.17
N SER A 1199 25.38 -3.07 -32.12
CA SER A 1199 26.74 -2.59 -31.93
C SER A 1199 26.95 -1.13 -32.35
N THR A 1200 26.09 -0.61 -33.24
CA THR A 1200 26.11 0.77 -33.74
C THR A 1200 26.05 1.78 -32.59
N ASN A 1201 26.96 2.75 -32.59
CA ASN A 1201 27.30 3.55 -31.42
C ASN A 1201 27.69 4.97 -31.85
N TYR A 1202 26.70 5.87 -31.91
CA TYR A 1202 26.88 7.26 -32.32
C TYR A 1202 26.01 8.21 -31.48
N GLU A 1203 26.22 9.51 -31.68
CA GLU A 1203 25.47 10.59 -31.03
C GLU A 1203 24.54 11.22 -32.06
N GLY A 1204 23.27 10.83 -31.99
CA GLY A 1204 22.23 11.19 -32.93
C GLY A 1204 21.49 12.47 -32.59
N LEU A 1205 20.46 12.79 -33.38
CA LEU A 1205 19.66 14.00 -33.16
C LEU A 1205 18.84 13.95 -31.87
N SER A 1206 18.48 12.75 -31.41
CA SER A 1206 17.81 12.50 -30.13
C SER A 1206 18.77 12.39 -28.93
N GLY A 1207 20.07 12.14 -29.16
CA GLY A 1207 21.08 12.03 -28.11
C GLY A 1207 22.07 10.87 -28.30
N LYS A 1208 22.74 10.46 -27.21
CA LYS A 1208 23.84 9.49 -27.25
C LYS A 1208 23.33 8.05 -27.18
N ILE A 1209 23.30 7.35 -28.32
CA ILE A 1209 22.73 6.00 -28.44
C ILE A 1209 23.77 4.97 -27.94
N ARG A 1210 23.73 4.65 -26.64
CA ARG A 1210 24.60 3.65 -26.01
C ARG A 1210 23.83 2.74 -25.03
N LYS A 1211 24.04 1.43 -25.18
CA LYS A 1211 23.75 0.37 -24.20
C LYS A 1211 22.29 0.18 -23.73
N LEU A 1212 21.29 0.86 -24.30
CA LEU A 1212 19.87 0.52 -24.11
C LEU A 1212 19.47 -0.83 -24.75
N TRP A 1213 20.34 -1.41 -25.58
CA TRP A 1213 20.12 -2.63 -26.37
C TRP A 1213 20.19 -3.98 -25.62
N GLN A 1214 20.31 -4.01 -24.28
CA GLN A 1214 20.67 -5.23 -23.54
C GLN A 1214 19.85 -5.53 -22.26
N THR A 1215 18.69 -4.89 -22.08
CA THR A 1215 17.75 -5.14 -20.97
C THR A 1215 16.52 -5.92 -21.43
#